data_AF-A0A7C1WVV1-F1
#
_entry.id   AF-A0A7C1WVV1-F1
#
_cell.length_a   1.000
_cell.length_b   1.000
_cell.length_c   1.000
_cell.angle_alpha   90.00
_cell.angle_beta   90.00
_cell.angle_gamma   90.00
#
_symmetry.space_group_name_H-M   'P 1'
#
loop_
_entity.id
_entity.type
_entity.pdbx_description
1 polymer ?
#
loop_
_entity_poly.entity_id
_entity_poly.type
_entity_poly.pdbx_seq_one_letter_code
_entity_poly.pdbx_strand_id
1 'polypeptide(L)'
;MQYMLSVSSAVLCALLFLPFRAQAHTLASFSGQTRLCEHPRVPVEATSLSRRPYDVLRYDLILDWRAALSDSSQPSREYRGVQTITLRCDTAQLWTIELDADSTLVVDSISIHRWHATSTERPTTQRTGNRLWLQLATPLNRDDTAAITIAYRNRSTSALRQDLYGGYNRYWQDESGQELPSPIAYTMSQPNNARRWMPCNDRPYDKALATITILAPPGFTTLSNGTADSVTLDWDGSQIRAYRYTSAEPISTYLMVAIASRYAVLERSYPSRDSVRTIPLRLYLWQSDLLSYADNAAWMLAMTEEMMRTYEQHYRPYPFGSYGQALLYPYFMGAMEHQTMTTHHRNALIQRWETVIAHELAHHWLGDLVTCATWNDLWLNEGGATYSERLWLEYAYGDSVARRYFAARRDRDYFRADGARSQPPVYNTSGTNLFNTGTTYVKAGWIYHMMRTMLGDSTFFGLLRSYFDRFAYQSLETEDLVRFCQQRVPAPLVPWRTFFDQWVYAVGHPILHADLLSIEETARGYHVRVRIAQVQDSSAFLPVYVVPLQLRLREYWSGGAYDTTVLLSQREHVVTLEVPFLPRTLELDPDDAILCQKDSSALVLSVEAETSPEEIRVFPHPCMRGQPLTVWLPPTWNAATVRLWTSDGRLAFQTTTSSELSSIESASLAPGLYMLEVAAHQRISRQRVIILP
;
A
#
# COMPACT_ATOMS: atom_id res chain seq x y z
N MET A 1 -14.00 19.87 -59.57
CA MET A 1 -14.79 21.07 -59.93
C MET A 1 -15.09 21.81 -58.64
N GLN A 2 -14.96 23.14 -58.67
CA GLN A 2 -14.96 24.16 -57.59
C GLN A 2 -16.11 24.00 -56.56
N TYR A 3 -16.03 24.44 -55.30
CA TYR A 3 -15.85 25.82 -54.77
C TYR A 3 -15.31 25.78 -53.31
N MET A 4 -14.25 26.52 -52.95
CA MET A 4 -14.26 27.84 -52.27
C MET A 4 -14.94 27.92 -50.88
N LEU A 5 -14.17 28.06 -49.79
CA LEU A 5 -14.03 29.27 -48.95
C LEU A 5 -13.26 29.02 -47.63
N SER A 6 -12.44 30.01 -47.28
CA SER A 6 -11.68 30.19 -46.04
C SER A 6 -12.53 30.78 -44.90
N VAL A 7 -12.14 30.57 -43.64
CA VAL A 7 -11.71 31.56 -42.63
C VAL A 7 -11.81 31.01 -41.18
N SER A 8 -10.79 31.38 -40.41
CA SER A 8 -10.40 31.16 -39.02
C SER A 8 -11.40 31.44 -37.86
N SER A 9 -11.01 30.86 -36.70
CA SER A 9 -11.07 31.39 -35.32
C SER A 9 -12.18 30.96 -34.34
N ALA A 10 -11.74 30.14 -33.36
CA ALA A 10 -12.04 30.14 -31.91
C ALA A 10 -13.42 29.73 -31.35
N VAL A 11 -13.35 29.12 -30.13
CA VAL A 11 -14.42 28.85 -29.12
C VAL A 11 -15.21 27.54 -29.40
N LEU A 12 -15.40 26.54 -28.51
CA LEU A 12 -15.41 26.43 -27.04
C LEU A 12 -15.14 24.96 -26.61
N CYS A 13 -14.56 24.80 -25.43
CA CYS A 13 -14.58 23.61 -24.58
C CYS A 13 -15.98 23.03 -24.32
N ALA A 14 -15.98 21.74 -23.95
CA ALA A 14 -16.73 21.11 -22.85
C ALA A 14 -17.62 19.91 -23.25
N LEU A 15 -17.67 18.95 -22.31
CA LEU A 15 -18.68 17.91 -22.09
C LEU A 15 -18.43 16.52 -22.71
N LEU A 16 -17.48 15.80 -22.11
CA LEU A 16 -17.66 14.39 -21.75
C LEU A 16 -16.99 14.13 -20.38
N PHE A 17 -17.56 14.71 -19.33
CA PHE A 17 -17.34 14.27 -17.94
C PHE A 17 -18.65 13.66 -17.45
N LEU A 18 -18.66 12.35 -17.21
CA LEU A 18 -19.66 11.70 -16.40
C LEU A 18 -19.58 12.27 -14.97
N PRO A 19 -20.69 12.68 -14.35
CA PRO A 19 -20.63 13.20 -13.00
C PRO A 19 -20.48 12.04 -12.02
N PHE A 20 -19.30 11.92 -11.40
CA PHE A 20 -19.20 11.30 -10.08
C PHE A 20 -20.08 12.14 -9.14
N ARG A 21 -21.17 11.55 -8.65
CA ARG A 21 -21.95 12.14 -7.55
C ARG A 21 -21.06 12.16 -6.31
N ALA A 22 -20.54 13.34 -5.97
CA ALA A 22 -20.12 13.59 -4.60
C ALA A 22 -21.36 13.51 -3.71
N GLN A 23 -21.45 12.48 -2.86
CA GLN A 23 -22.46 12.42 -1.80
C GLN A 23 -22.10 13.49 -0.76
N ALA A 24 -23.00 14.45 -0.56
CA ALA A 24 -22.88 15.41 0.53
C ALA A 24 -23.18 14.67 1.84
N HIS A 25 -22.17 14.46 2.68
CA HIS A 25 -22.33 13.87 3.99
C HIS A 25 -22.82 14.95 4.97
N THR A 26 -24.00 14.76 5.54
CA THR A 26 -24.53 15.61 6.61
C THR A 26 -23.88 15.19 7.94
N LEU A 27 -23.33 16.14 8.69
CA LEU A 27 -22.85 15.90 10.07
C LEU A 27 -24.06 15.89 11.02
N ALA A 28 -24.22 14.84 11.81
CA ALA A 28 -25.27 14.77 12.82
C ALA A 28 -25.03 15.81 13.94
N SER A 29 -26.11 16.47 14.41
CA SER A 29 -26.04 17.47 15.47
C SER A 29 -25.87 16.83 16.86
N PHE A 30 -24.88 17.28 17.61
CA PHE A 30 -24.67 16.88 19.01
C PHE A 30 -25.46 17.79 19.96
N SER A 31 -26.19 17.22 20.91
CA SER A 31 -26.72 17.95 22.06
C SER A 31 -25.66 18.00 23.18
N GLY A 32 -24.68 18.88 23.04
CA GLY A 32 -23.69 19.16 24.09
C GLY A 32 -22.39 19.77 23.55
N GLN A 33 -21.79 20.71 24.28
CA GLN A 33 -20.46 21.26 23.97
C GLN A 33 -19.41 20.13 24.01
N THR A 34 -18.99 19.63 22.85
CA THR A 34 -17.98 18.58 22.72
C THR A 34 -16.59 19.16 22.97
N ARG A 35 -16.14 19.14 24.23
CA ARG A 35 -14.70 19.07 24.50
C ARG A 35 -14.24 17.67 24.09
N LEU A 36 -13.31 17.58 23.13
CA LEU A 36 -12.56 16.36 22.90
C LEU A 36 -11.97 15.93 24.25
N CYS A 37 -12.13 14.66 24.64
CA CYS A 37 -11.42 14.14 25.80
C CYS A 37 -9.92 14.40 25.63
N GLU A 38 -9.23 14.74 26.73
CA GLU A 38 -7.77 14.83 26.71
C GLU A 38 -7.21 13.45 26.32
N HIS A 39 -6.82 13.32 25.05
CA HIS A 39 -6.26 12.08 24.55
C HIS A 39 -4.88 11.90 25.19
N PRO A 40 -4.63 10.79 25.91
CA PRO A 40 -3.35 10.60 26.57
C PRO A 40 -2.26 10.62 25.49
N ARG A 41 -1.23 11.46 25.71
CA ARG A 41 -0.04 11.47 24.85
C ARG A 41 0.67 10.15 25.05
N VAL A 42 0.94 9.43 23.97
CA VAL A 42 1.90 8.34 23.99
C VAL A 42 3.29 9.00 24.05
N PRO A 43 4.10 8.77 25.11
CA PRO A 43 5.46 9.29 25.15
C PRO A 43 6.23 8.74 23.96
N VAL A 44 6.62 9.62 23.04
CA VAL A 44 7.53 9.26 21.95
C VAL A 44 8.94 9.46 22.50
N GLU A 45 9.75 8.40 22.53
CA GLU A 45 11.18 8.56 22.77
C GLU A 45 11.74 9.57 21.77
N ALA A 46 12.53 10.54 22.24
CA ALA A 46 13.10 11.58 21.40
C ALA A 46 13.79 10.96 20.16
N THR A 47 13.64 11.60 19.00
CA THR A 47 14.19 11.24 17.68
C THR A 47 15.44 10.35 17.78
N SER A 48 15.31 9.08 17.37
CA SER A 48 16.41 8.10 17.43
C SER A 48 17.51 8.34 16.39
N LEU A 49 17.36 9.35 15.54
CA LEU A 49 18.29 9.63 14.46
C LEU A 49 19.61 10.24 14.95
N SER A 50 20.59 9.37 15.24
CA SER A 50 21.98 9.77 15.42
C SER A 50 22.70 9.73 14.07
N ARG A 51 22.96 10.91 13.49
CA ARG A 51 23.76 11.03 12.25
C ARG A 51 25.25 10.84 12.54
N ARG A 52 25.98 10.30 11.56
CA ARG A 52 27.44 10.31 11.57
C ARG A 52 27.96 11.75 11.42
N PRO A 53 29.18 12.06 11.89
CA PRO A 53 29.76 13.41 11.81
C PRO A 53 30.25 13.80 10.40
N TYR A 54 29.71 13.14 9.38
CA TYR A 54 30.02 13.34 7.98
C TYR A 54 28.83 12.87 7.13
N ASP A 55 28.78 13.35 5.90
CA ASP A 55 27.76 13.06 4.88
C ASP A 55 28.43 12.40 3.68
N VAL A 56 27.94 11.24 3.23
CA VAL A 56 28.49 10.60 2.02
C VAL A 56 27.87 11.23 0.79
N LEU A 57 28.71 11.83 -0.05
CA LEU A 57 28.27 12.47 -1.28
C LEU A 57 28.17 11.47 -2.44
N ARG A 58 29.10 10.51 -2.50
CA ARG A 58 29.21 9.59 -3.64
C ARG A 58 29.87 8.26 -3.29
N TYR A 59 29.33 7.20 -3.89
CA TYR A 59 29.97 5.89 -3.98
C TYR A 59 30.33 5.58 -5.45
N ASP A 60 31.58 5.21 -5.71
CA ASP A 60 32.05 4.72 -7.01
C ASP A 60 32.61 3.30 -6.82
N LEU A 61 31.95 2.28 -7.35
CA LEU A 61 32.30 0.87 -7.13
C LEU A 61 32.67 0.16 -8.44
N ILE A 62 33.68 -0.71 -8.35
CA ILE A 62 34.00 -1.74 -9.33
C ILE A 62 33.96 -3.08 -8.62
N LEU A 63 33.09 -3.98 -9.08
CA LEU A 63 32.89 -5.33 -8.55
C LEU A 63 33.35 -6.34 -9.59
N ASP A 64 34.43 -7.08 -9.31
CA ASP A 64 34.95 -8.12 -10.20
C ASP A 64 34.41 -9.49 -9.82
N TRP A 65 33.33 -9.89 -10.48
CA TRP A 65 32.64 -11.16 -10.27
C TRP A 65 33.06 -12.25 -11.27
N ARG A 66 34.06 -12.01 -12.13
CA ARG A 66 34.46 -12.97 -13.18
C ARG A 66 34.86 -14.34 -12.61
N ALA A 67 35.71 -14.37 -11.60
CA ALA A 67 36.08 -15.61 -10.91
C ALA A 67 34.93 -16.19 -10.09
N ALA A 68 34.06 -15.32 -9.58
CA ALA A 68 32.93 -15.71 -8.75
C ALA A 68 31.72 -16.20 -9.54
N LEU A 69 31.75 -16.14 -10.87
CA LEU A 69 30.72 -16.59 -11.82
C LEU A 69 31.29 -17.46 -12.95
N SER A 70 32.54 -17.92 -12.84
CA SER A 70 33.17 -18.73 -13.89
C SER A 70 32.49 -20.08 -14.06
N ASP A 71 32.46 -20.59 -15.30
CA ASP A 71 31.95 -21.94 -15.63
C ASP A 71 32.89 -23.09 -15.15
N SER A 72 33.78 -22.81 -14.19
CA SER A 72 34.67 -23.81 -13.58
C SER A 72 33.88 -24.78 -12.70
N SER A 73 34.33 -26.03 -12.59
CA SER A 73 33.72 -27.04 -11.69
C SER A 73 33.72 -26.65 -10.20
N GLN A 74 34.55 -25.70 -9.80
CA GLN A 74 34.57 -25.09 -8.46
C GLN A 74 34.76 -23.56 -8.57
N PRO A 75 33.70 -22.79 -8.83
CA PRO A 75 33.82 -21.34 -8.97
C PRO A 75 34.18 -20.70 -7.63
N SER A 76 35.08 -19.71 -7.68
CA SER A 76 35.59 -19.00 -6.48
C SER A 76 34.44 -18.47 -5.64
N ARG A 77 34.42 -18.74 -4.33
CA ARG A 77 33.45 -18.08 -3.42
C ARG A 77 33.77 -16.61 -3.19
N GLU A 78 34.97 -16.18 -3.56
CA GLU A 78 35.46 -14.83 -3.36
C GLU A 78 35.28 -13.97 -4.62
N TYR A 79 34.98 -12.69 -4.42
CA TYR A 79 35.08 -11.65 -5.45
C TYR A 79 35.95 -10.48 -4.96
N ARG A 80 36.50 -9.70 -5.90
CA ARG A 80 37.29 -8.49 -5.62
C ARG A 80 36.45 -7.24 -5.83
N GLY A 81 36.56 -6.28 -4.92
CA GLY A 81 35.93 -4.97 -5.03
C GLY A 81 36.95 -3.86 -4.88
N VAL A 82 36.79 -2.79 -5.65
CA VAL A 82 37.45 -1.51 -5.40
C VAL A 82 36.35 -0.46 -5.35
N GLN A 83 36.35 0.35 -4.29
CA GLN A 83 35.39 1.44 -4.17
C GLN A 83 36.09 2.74 -3.79
N THR A 84 35.52 3.85 -4.20
CA THR A 84 35.84 5.18 -3.69
C THR A 84 34.60 5.77 -3.04
N ILE A 85 34.73 6.18 -1.78
CA ILE A 85 33.69 6.88 -1.02
C ILE A 85 34.10 8.35 -0.93
N THR A 86 33.31 9.25 -1.51
CA THR A 86 33.51 10.70 -1.35
C THR A 86 32.57 11.20 -0.27
N LEU A 87 33.11 11.87 0.75
CA LEU A 87 32.34 12.42 1.86
C LEU A 87 32.69 13.87 2.17
N ARG A 88 31.74 14.59 2.78
CA ARG A 88 31.92 15.91 3.39
C ARG A 88 31.89 15.77 4.90
N CYS A 89 32.84 16.37 5.61
CA CYS A 89 32.82 16.42 7.05
C CYS A 89 31.82 17.48 7.56
N ASP A 90 30.97 17.13 8.53
CA ASP A 90 29.95 18.05 9.06
C ASP A 90 30.32 18.62 10.44
N THR A 91 31.49 18.26 10.97
CA THR A 91 31.98 18.67 12.30
C THR A 91 33.39 19.25 12.24
N ALA A 92 33.78 20.00 13.27
CA ALA A 92 35.18 20.40 13.43
C ALA A 92 36.02 19.24 13.99
N GLN A 93 37.29 19.17 13.56
CA GLN A 93 38.30 18.25 14.09
C GLN A 93 37.88 16.76 14.11
N LEU A 94 37.35 16.25 13.00
CA LEU A 94 37.06 14.83 12.85
C LEU A 94 38.36 14.04 12.64
N TRP A 95 38.75 13.27 13.65
CA TRP A 95 39.97 12.45 13.63
C TRP A 95 39.75 11.01 13.16
N THR A 96 38.52 10.53 13.24
CA THR A 96 38.20 9.13 12.97
C THR A 96 36.96 9.04 12.11
N ILE A 97 37.02 8.23 11.06
CA ILE A 97 35.87 7.93 10.19
C ILE A 97 35.44 6.50 10.49
N GLU A 98 34.16 6.32 10.84
CA GLU A 98 33.54 5.01 11.04
C GLU A 98 32.81 4.60 9.76
N LEU A 99 33.10 3.41 9.20
CA LEU A 99 32.32 2.78 8.13
C LEU A 99 31.71 1.46 8.64
N ASP A 100 30.51 1.13 8.19
CA ASP A 100 29.95 -0.21 8.30
C ASP A 100 30.61 -1.10 7.26
N ALA A 101 31.20 -2.20 7.70
CA ALA A 101 31.80 -3.20 6.83
C ALA A 101 31.74 -4.54 7.55
N ASP A 102 31.10 -5.53 6.98
CA ASP A 102 31.02 -6.87 7.57
C ASP A 102 32.41 -7.53 7.61
N SER A 103 32.60 -8.46 8.53
CA SER A 103 33.86 -9.21 8.68
C SER A 103 34.23 -10.05 7.45
N THR A 104 33.24 -10.39 6.61
CA THR A 104 33.44 -11.06 5.31
C THR A 104 34.20 -10.19 4.30
N LEU A 105 34.28 -8.88 4.50
CA LEU A 105 35.03 -7.95 3.66
C LEU A 105 36.48 -7.81 4.16
N VAL A 106 37.39 -8.57 3.53
CA VAL A 106 38.83 -8.51 3.77
C VAL A 106 39.40 -7.33 3.01
N VAL A 107 39.80 -6.29 3.75
CA VAL A 107 40.42 -5.09 3.19
C VAL A 107 41.86 -5.39 2.79
N ASP A 108 42.18 -5.21 1.50
CA ASP A 108 43.53 -5.39 0.96
C ASP A 108 44.32 -4.06 1.01
N SER A 109 43.66 -2.91 0.78
CA SER A 109 44.29 -1.59 0.94
C SER A 109 43.27 -0.47 1.17
N ILE A 110 43.70 0.58 1.88
CA ILE A 110 42.93 1.82 2.07
C ILE A 110 43.85 3.01 1.85
N SER A 111 43.33 4.01 1.15
CA SER A 111 43.95 5.31 1.00
C SER A 111 42.89 6.40 1.07
N ILE A 112 43.26 7.57 1.56
CA ILE A 112 42.36 8.73 1.59
C ILE A 112 43.07 9.92 0.95
N HIS A 113 42.37 10.54 0.01
CA HIS A 113 42.80 11.73 -0.71
C HIS A 113 41.91 12.90 -0.31
N ARG A 114 42.51 14.03 0.05
CA ARG A 114 41.77 15.24 0.43
C ARG A 114 41.86 16.23 -0.71
N TRP A 115 40.75 16.89 -1.03
CA TRP A 115 40.70 17.79 -2.18
C TRP A 115 41.71 18.96 -2.08
N HIS A 116 42.02 19.40 -0.86
CA HIS A 116 42.98 20.48 -0.61
C HIS A 116 44.39 20.00 -0.26
N ALA A 117 44.65 18.69 -0.25
CA ALA A 117 45.98 18.15 0.05
C ALA A 117 46.64 17.59 -1.23
N THR A 118 47.92 17.90 -1.39
CA THR A 118 48.75 17.37 -2.48
C THR A 118 49.16 15.90 -2.27
N SER A 119 48.90 15.33 -1.09
CA SER A 119 49.33 13.98 -0.71
C SER A 119 48.15 13.09 -0.33
N THR A 120 48.18 11.85 -0.80
CA THR A 120 47.32 10.76 -0.34
C THR A 120 47.90 10.18 0.96
N GLU A 121 47.09 10.06 2.00
CA GLU A 121 47.49 9.43 3.26
C GLU A 121 46.96 7.99 3.34
N ARG A 122 47.62 7.16 4.16
CA ARG A 122 47.15 5.81 4.50
C ARG A 122 46.69 5.83 5.95
N PRO A 123 45.37 5.82 6.23
CA PRO A 123 44.89 5.87 7.60
C PRO A 123 45.23 4.57 8.33
N THR A 124 45.40 4.66 9.65
CA THR A 124 45.49 3.46 10.48
C THR A 124 44.09 2.88 10.64
N THR A 125 43.95 1.57 10.45
CA THR A 125 42.64 0.91 10.42
C THR A 125 42.45 0.05 11.67
N GLN A 126 41.26 0.12 12.26
CA GLN A 126 40.84 -0.76 13.34
C GLN A 126 39.48 -1.35 13.00
N ARG A 127 39.32 -2.66 13.21
CA ARG A 127 38.05 -3.35 12.98
C ARG A 127 37.45 -3.78 14.32
N THR A 128 36.16 -3.55 14.50
CA THR A 128 35.43 -3.98 15.70
C THR A 128 34.04 -4.46 15.27
N GLY A 129 33.82 -5.78 15.29
CA GLY A 129 32.63 -6.39 14.69
C GLY A 129 32.46 -5.98 13.22
N ASN A 130 31.27 -5.49 12.89
CA ASN A 130 30.90 -5.04 11.54
C ASN A 130 31.19 -3.56 11.27
N ARG A 131 32.21 -3.00 11.96
CA ARG A 131 32.67 -1.62 11.80
C ARG A 131 34.15 -1.56 11.47
N LEU A 132 34.48 -0.64 10.57
CA LEU A 132 35.82 -0.29 10.15
C LEU A 132 36.09 1.17 10.53
N TRP A 133 37.07 1.39 11.39
CA TRP A 133 37.50 2.69 11.88
C TRP A 133 38.76 3.11 11.15
N LEU A 134 38.76 4.33 10.62
CA LEU A 134 39.90 4.95 9.93
C LEU A 134 40.42 6.10 10.78
N GLN A 135 41.56 5.91 11.43
CA GLN A 135 42.25 6.97 12.17
C GLN A 135 43.08 7.81 11.19
N LEU A 136 42.74 9.10 11.11
CA LEU A 136 43.39 10.06 10.23
C LEU A 136 44.66 10.62 10.87
N ALA A 137 45.66 10.95 10.05
CA ALA A 137 46.90 11.57 10.54
C ALA A 137 46.72 13.07 10.80
N THR A 138 45.83 13.70 10.05
CA THR A 138 45.38 15.09 10.23
C THR A 138 43.85 15.07 10.37
N PRO A 139 43.18 15.91 11.17
CA PRO A 139 41.73 15.86 11.21
C PRO A 139 41.12 16.41 9.92
N LEU A 140 39.87 16.07 9.65
CA LEU A 140 39.00 16.83 8.74
C LEU A 140 38.26 17.90 9.54
N ASN A 141 38.04 19.07 8.97
CA ASN A 141 37.20 20.11 9.52
C ASN A 141 35.88 20.19 8.75
N ARG A 142 34.93 20.94 9.32
CA ARG A 142 33.62 21.15 8.71
C ARG A 142 33.81 21.63 7.26
N ASP A 143 33.03 21.05 6.36
CA ASP A 143 33.02 21.26 4.92
C ASP A 143 34.23 20.70 4.14
N ASP A 144 35.25 20.15 4.82
CA ASP A 144 36.31 19.42 4.13
C ASP A 144 35.73 18.22 3.39
N THR A 145 36.20 18.02 2.15
CA THR A 145 35.85 16.85 1.33
C THR A 145 37.04 15.91 1.21
N ALA A 146 36.77 14.62 1.38
CA ALA A 146 37.75 13.55 1.25
C ALA A 146 37.21 12.37 0.45
N ALA A 147 38.08 11.72 -0.33
CA ALA A 147 37.81 10.52 -1.09
C ALA A 147 38.60 9.35 -0.50
N ILE A 148 37.89 8.33 -0.01
CA ILE A 148 38.48 7.12 0.57
C ILE A 148 38.40 6.00 -0.47
N THR A 149 39.54 5.56 -0.98
CA THR A 149 39.61 4.39 -1.88
C THR A 149 39.94 3.14 -1.08
N ILE A 150 39.10 2.12 -1.20
CA ILE A 150 39.21 0.83 -0.49
C ILE A 150 39.23 -0.29 -1.52
N ALA A 151 40.30 -1.07 -1.54
CA ALA A 151 40.35 -2.35 -2.25
C ALA A 151 40.10 -3.48 -1.26
N TYR A 152 39.23 -4.42 -1.61
CA TYR A 152 38.82 -5.51 -0.72
C TYR A 152 38.48 -6.78 -1.49
N ARG A 153 38.45 -7.90 -0.76
CA ARG A 153 37.89 -9.18 -1.18
C ARG A 153 36.71 -9.53 -0.29
N ASN A 154 35.62 -9.96 -0.90
CA ASN A 154 34.52 -10.56 -0.15
C ASN A 154 34.77 -12.06 -0.07
N ARG A 155 34.78 -12.62 1.14
CA ARG A 155 34.97 -14.04 1.40
C ARG A 155 33.73 -14.74 1.93
N SER A 156 32.53 -14.23 1.65
CA SER A 156 31.29 -14.81 2.15
C SER A 156 31.25 -16.31 1.86
N THR A 157 31.33 -17.10 2.94
CA THR A 157 31.43 -18.57 2.87
C THR A 157 30.07 -19.25 2.94
N SER A 158 28.98 -18.49 3.12
CA SER A 158 27.65 -19.04 3.45
C SER A 158 27.26 -20.11 2.44
N ALA A 159 27.18 -21.34 2.96
CA ALA A 159 26.55 -22.44 2.26
C ALA A 159 25.08 -22.11 2.04
N LEU A 160 24.46 -22.83 1.11
CA LEU A 160 23.12 -22.64 0.56
C LEU A 160 21.96 -22.53 1.58
N ARG A 161 22.18 -22.53 2.91
CA ARG A 161 21.10 -22.46 3.90
C ARG A 161 21.50 -21.68 5.16
N GLN A 162 20.54 -20.86 5.60
CA GLN A 162 20.35 -20.21 6.91
C GLN A 162 20.93 -18.80 7.18
N ASP A 163 21.93 -18.32 6.44
CA ASP A 163 22.55 -16.99 6.76
C ASP A 163 22.16 -15.86 5.76
N LEU A 164 21.30 -16.18 4.78
CA LEU A 164 21.10 -15.51 3.50
C LEU A 164 20.17 -14.28 3.48
N TYR A 165 19.86 -13.67 4.62
CA TYR A 165 18.89 -12.54 4.67
C TYR A 165 19.43 -11.21 4.10
N GLY A 166 20.57 -11.21 3.41
CA GLY A 166 21.13 -10.03 2.73
C GLY A 166 22.65 -10.07 2.56
N GLY A 167 23.16 -9.23 1.68
CA GLY A 167 24.56 -9.13 1.27
C GLY A 167 24.74 -9.55 -0.19
N TYR A 168 25.90 -10.12 -0.50
CA TYR A 168 26.19 -10.74 -1.80
C TYR A 168 25.75 -12.21 -1.81
N ASN A 169 24.99 -12.59 -2.83
CA ASN A 169 24.46 -13.94 -3.02
C ASN A 169 24.85 -14.46 -4.40
N ARG A 170 25.07 -15.77 -4.52
CA ARG A 170 25.37 -16.42 -5.80
C ARG A 170 24.89 -17.87 -5.83
N TYR A 171 24.40 -18.31 -6.98
CA TYR A 171 23.81 -19.63 -7.14
C TYR A 171 24.03 -20.21 -8.54
N TRP A 172 24.22 -21.52 -8.59
CA TRP A 172 24.18 -22.37 -9.80
C TRP A 172 23.03 -23.36 -9.75
N GLN A 173 22.61 -23.69 -8.53
CA GLN A 173 21.54 -24.63 -8.23
C GLN A 173 20.64 -23.98 -7.18
N ASP A 174 19.41 -24.45 -7.12
CA ASP A 174 18.48 -24.08 -6.07
C ASP A 174 18.68 -24.89 -4.78
N GLU A 175 17.82 -24.65 -3.79
CA GLU A 175 17.91 -25.30 -2.48
C GLU A 175 17.68 -26.81 -2.53
N SER A 176 17.07 -27.33 -3.61
CA SER A 176 16.86 -28.76 -3.86
C SER A 176 18.01 -29.41 -4.62
N GLY A 177 18.99 -28.61 -5.07
CA GLY A 177 20.09 -29.07 -5.92
C GLY A 177 19.75 -29.08 -7.40
N GLN A 178 18.58 -28.55 -7.82
CA GLN A 178 18.23 -28.43 -9.22
C GLN A 178 19.02 -27.29 -9.87
N GLU A 179 19.60 -27.53 -11.04
CA GLU A 179 20.32 -26.50 -11.79
C GLU A 179 19.39 -25.34 -12.20
N LEU A 180 19.92 -24.12 -12.07
CA LEU A 180 19.26 -22.91 -12.52
C LEU A 180 19.37 -22.77 -14.04
N PRO A 181 18.46 -22.02 -14.70
CA PRO A 181 18.57 -21.71 -16.13
C PRO A 181 19.91 -21.06 -16.50
N SER A 182 20.50 -20.30 -15.58
CA SER A 182 21.84 -19.75 -15.69
C SER A 182 22.39 -19.44 -14.29
N PRO A 183 23.72 -19.47 -14.08
CA PRO A 183 24.31 -18.97 -12.86
C PRO A 183 23.91 -17.51 -12.61
N ILE A 184 23.72 -17.17 -11.35
CA ILE A 184 23.32 -15.83 -10.94
C ILE A 184 24.12 -15.36 -9.74
N ALA A 185 24.51 -14.10 -9.74
CA ALA A 185 24.93 -13.39 -8.54
C ALA A 185 24.16 -12.09 -8.39
N TYR A 186 23.81 -11.73 -7.16
CA TYR A 186 23.10 -10.49 -6.86
C TYR A 186 23.40 -9.99 -5.45
N THR A 187 23.13 -8.71 -5.19
CA THR A 187 23.15 -8.14 -3.84
C THR A 187 21.73 -7.91 -3.32
N MET A 188 21.55 -7.96 -1.99
CA MET A 188 20.32 -7.54 -1.33
C MET A 188 20.66 -6.84 -0.02
N SER A 189 20.26 -5.58 0.15
CA SER A 189 20.82 -4.72 1.20
C SER A 189 19.83 -4.39 2.34
N GLN A 190 18.52 -4.55 2.17
CA GLN A 190 17.56 -4.24 3.23
C GLN A 190 17.65 -5.26 4.40
N PRO A 191 17.55 -4.84 5.67
CA PRO A 191 17.61 -3.45 6.14
C PRO A 191 19.04 -2.90 6.15
N ASN A 192 20.03 -3.60 6.72
CA ASN A 192 21.40 -3.08 6.89
C ASN A 192 22.44 -4.10 6.44
N ASN A 193 22.30 -4.55 5.20
CA ASN A 193 23.13 -5.59 4.59
C ASN A 193 24.01 -5.06 3.45
N ALA A 194 23.98 -3.75 3.14
CA ALA A 194 24.93 -3.18 2.18
C ALA A 194 26.38 -3.36 2.65
N ARG A 195 26.58 -3.26 3.97
CA ARG A 195 27.85 -3.54 4.66
C ARG A 195 28.44 -4.93 4.37
N ARG A 196 27.65 -5.89 3.88
CA ARG A 196 28.09 -7.27 3.57
C ARG A 196 28.66 -7.42 2.16
N TRP A 197 28.58 -6.39 1.32
CA TRP A 197 29.15 -6.41 -0.03
C TRP A 197 29.95 -5.15 -0.39
N MET A 198 29.80 -4.07 0.38
CA MET A 198 30.60 -2.85 0.29
C MET A 198 30.77 -2.16 1.66
N PRO A 199 31.95 -1.62 2.01
CA PRO A 199 32.07 -0.71 3.15
C PRO A 199 31.25 0.57 2.91
N CYS A 200 30.43 1.04 3.86
CA CYS A 200 29.54 2.19 3.64
C CYS A 200 29.07 2.87 4.93
N ASN A 201 28.30 3.96 4.81
CA ASN A 201 27.39 4.40 5.86
C ASN A 201 26.05 3.71 5.64
N ASP A 202 25.84 2.59 6.31
CA ASP A 202 24.74 1.68 6.00
C ASP A 202 23.48 2.04 6.79
N ARG A 203 22.96 3.25 6.49
CA ARG A 203 21.81 3.87 7.15
C ARG A 203 20.87 4.51 6.13
N PRO A 204 19.53 4.36 6.27
CA PRO A 204 18.56 4.92 5.31
C PRO A 204 18.65 6.44 5.10
N TYR A 205 19.02 7.19 6.13
CA TYR A 205 19.10 8.65 6.06
C TYR A 205 20.24 9.18 5.16
N ASP A 206 21.25 8.36 4.87
CA ASP A 206 22.47 8.76 4.16
C ASP A 206 22.32 8.41 2.68
N LYS A 207 21.64 9.29 1.94
CA LYS A 207 21.52 9.17 0.48
C LYS A 207 22.74 9.77 -0.18
N ALA A 208 23.31 9.04 -1.14
CA ALA A 208 24.49 9.47 -1.88
C ALA A 208 24.30 9.21 -3.38
N LEU A 209 25.05 9.90 -4.24
CA LEU A 209 25.17 9.49 -5.64
C LEU A 209 25.89 8.15 -5.74
N ALA A 210 25.53 7.32 -6.71
CA ALA A 210 26.15 6.00 -6.89
C ALA A 210 26.52 5.74 -8.34
N THR A 211 27.72 5.21 -8.53
CA THR A 211 28.15 4.60 -9.78
C THR A 211 28.68 3.20 -9.50
N ILE A 212 28.11 2.20 -10.17
CA ILE A 212 28.44 0.79 -9.97
C ILE A 212 28.88 0.20 -11.31
N THR A 213 30.07 -0.40 -11.35
CA THR A 213 30.59 -1.14 -12.49
C THR A 213 30.76 -2.59 -12.10
N ILE A 214 30.20 -3.52 -12.88
CA ILE A 214 30.27 -4.96 -12.60
C ILE A 214 31.06 -5.63 -13.73
N LEU A 215 32.11 -6.36 -13.38
CA LEU A 215 32.86 -7.19 -14.31
C LEU A 215 32.36 -8.63 -14.18
N ALA A 216 31.84 -9.19 -15.26
CA ALA A 216 31.31 -10.55 -15.31
C ALA A 216 31.93 -11.32 -16.49
N PRO A 217 31.84 -12.67 -16.51
CA PRO A 217 32.32 -13.46 -17.63
C PRO A 217 31.59 -13.12 -18.95
N PRO A 218 32.19 -13.39 -20.12
CA PRO A 218 31.53 -13.17 -21.40
C PRO A 218 30.14 -13.81 -21.50
N GLY A 219 29.19 -13.07 -22.07
CA GLY A 219 27.80 -13.48 -22.25
C GLY A 219 26.91 -13.35 -21.00
N PHE A 220 27.43 -12.82 -19.89
CA PHE A 220 26.58 -12.36 -18.77
C PHE A 220 26.08 -10.95 -19.05
N THR A 221 24.81 -10.71 -18.70
CA THR A 221 24.22 -9.39 -18.55
C THR A 221 24.43 -8.96 -17.10
N THR A 222 25.02 -7.79 -16.89
CA THR A 222 25.07 -7.15 -15.57
C THR A 222 23.93 -6.16 -15.44
N LEU A 223 23.45 -5.88 -14.23
CA LEU A 223 22.39 -4.90 -13.95
C LEU A 223 22.70 -4.17 -12.65
N SER A 224 22.37 -2.89 -12.57
CA SER A 224 22.48 -2.07 -11.36
C SER A 224 21.57 -0.83 -11.49
N ASN A 225 21.61 0.07 -10.49
CA ASN A 225 20.78 1.27 -10.43
C ASN A 225 21.24 2.34 -11.44
N GLY A 226 20.29 3.09 -12.01
CA GLY A 226 20.54 4.21 -12.91
C GLY A 226 20.69 3.78 -14.38
N THR A 227 21.35 4.62 -15.17
CA THR A 227 21.56 4.39 -16.61
C THR A 227 22.91 3.73 -16.87
N ALA A 228 22.95 2.84 -17.86
CA ALA A 228 24.13 2.06 -18.19
C ALA A 228 24.85 2.59 -19.43
N ASP A 229 26.16 2.78 -19.33
CA ASP A 229 27.04 3.08 -20.45
C ASP A 229 28.14 2.02 -20.59
N SER A 230 28.49 1.67 -21.83
CA SER A 230 29.61 0.77 -22.08
C SER A 230 30.92 1.52 -21.87
N VAL A 231 31.82 0.93 -21.08
CA VAL A 231 33.13 1.50 -20.76
C VAL A 231 34.22 0.48 -21.01
N THR A 232 35.41 0.96 -21.36
CA THR A 232 36.65 0.17 -21.32
C THR A 232 37.47 0.67 -20.14
N LEU A 233 37.89 -0.25 -19.28
CA LEU A 233 38.66 0.06 -18.07
C LEU A 233 39.94 -0.77 -18.05
N ASP A 234 41.01 -0.18 -17.54
CA ASP A 234 42.23 -0.91 -17.20
C ASP A 234 42.03 -1.56 -15.83
N TRP A 235 42.11 -2.89 -15.79
CA TRP A 235 41.93 -3.68 -14.58
C TRP A 235 42.89 -4.86 -14.58
N ASP A 236 43.76 -4.89 -13.56
CA ASP A 236 44.90 -5.81 -13.47
C ASP A 236 45.79 -5.80 -14.74
N GLY A 237 46.00 -4.62 -15.34
CA GLY A 237 46.83 -4.44 -16.54
C GLY A 237 46.19 -4.93 -17.83
N SER A 238 44.88 -5.24 -17.80
CA SER A 238 44.10 -5.69 -18.95
C SER A 238 42.99 -4.69 -19.26
N GLN A 239 42.73 -4.45 -20.55
CA GLN A 239 41.59 -3.66 -21.00
C GLN A 239 40.33 -4.52 -20.98
N ILE A 240 39.37 -4.17 -20.12
CA ILE A 240 38.11 -4.89 -19.96
C ILE A 240 36.96 -4.02 -20.40
N ARG A 241 36.08 -4.56 -21.25
CA ARG A 241 34.80 -3.93 -21.56
C ARG A 241 33.78 -4.30 -20.47
N ALA A 242 33.14 -3.29 -19.89
CA ALA A 242 32.11 -3.46 -18.88
C ALA A 242 30.95 -2.47 -19.10
N TYR A 243 29.91 -2.59 -18.30
CA TYR A 243 28.87 -1.58 -18.18
C TYR A 243 29.03 -0.85 -16.85
N ARG A 244 29.03 0.47 -16.93
CA ARG A 244 29.02 1.38 -15.79
C ARG A 244 27.61 1.93 -15.63
N TYR A 245 27.02 1.70 -14.47
CA TYR A 245 25.71 2.19 -14.09
C TYR A 245 25.86 3.45 -13.26
N THR A 246 25.18 4.53 -13.62
CA THR A 246 25.23 5.81 -12.89
C THR A 246 23.83 6.24 -12.51
N SER A 247 23.59 6.39 -11.20
CA SER A 247 22.38 7.01 -10.67
C SER A 247 22.50 8.53 -10.80
N ALA A 248 21.54 9.18 -11.46
CA ALA A 248 21.50 10.64 -11.55
C ALA A 248 20.99 11.25 -10.23
N GLU A 249 20.21 10.49 -9.47
CA GLU A 249 19.61 10.90 -8.22
C GLU A 249 20.30 10.21 -7.01
N PRO A 250 20.31 10.85 -5.82
CA PRO A 250 20.80 10.22 -4.60
C PRO A 250 20.01 8.95 -4.24
N ILE A 251 20.72 7.93 -3.75
CA ILE A 251 20.17 6.62 -3.40
C ILE A 251 20.66 6.20 -2.02
N SER A 252 19.77 5.63 -1.20
CA SER A 252 20.14 5.03 0.09
C SER A 252 20.82 3.68 -0.13
N THR A 253 21.79 3.30 0.72
CA THR A 253 22.57 2.07 0.53
C THR A 253 21.72 0.80 0.46
N TYR A 254 20.58 0.75 1.15
CA TYR A 254 19.69 -0.41 1.13
C TYR A 254 18.97 -0.63 -0.23
N LEU A 255 18.89 0.42 -1.06
CA LEU A 255 18.28 0.40 -2.40
C LEU A 255 19.30 0.09 -3.50
N MET A 256 20.60 0.11 -3.20
CA MET A 256 21.64 -0.19 -4.16
C MET A 256 21.68 -1.69 -4.48
N VAL A 257 21.78 -2.02 -5.76
CA VAL A 257 21.78 -3.40 -6.26
C VAL A 257 22.85 -3.61 -7.33
N ALA A 258 23.49 -4.78 -7.31
CA ALA A 258 24.29 -5.31 -8.40
C ALA A 258 23.77 -6.72 -8.73
N ILE A 259 23.63 -7.05 -10.01
CA ILE A 259 23.13 -8.35 -10.48
C ILE A 259 23.94 -8.77 -11.70
N ALA A 260 24.20 -10.06 -11.84
CA ALA A 260 24.75 -10.65 -13.05
C ALA A 260 24.18 -12.06 -13.31
N SER A 261 23.61 -12.26 -14.49
CA SER A 261 23.19 -13.57 -15.01
C SER A 261 23.10 -13.52 -16.54
N ARG A 262 22.76 -14.61 -17.21
CA ARG A 262 22.49 -14.63 -18.66
C ARG A 262 21.01 -14.37 -18.91
N TYR A 263 20.65 -13.09 -19.01
CA TYR A 263 19.27 -12.66 -19.24
C TYR A 263 18.94 -12.44 -20.71
N ALA A 264 17.70 -12.76 -21.08
CA ALA A 264 16.99 -12.09 -22.15
C ALA A 264 16.36 -10.80 -21.59
N VAL A 265 16.12 -9.82 -22.46
CA VAL A 265 15.47 -8.57 -22.09
C VAL A 265 14.25 -8.33 -22.97
N LEU A 266 13.13 -8.00 -22.34
CA LEU A 266 11.99 -7.36 -22.99
C LEU A 266 11.97 -5.90 -22.63
N GLU A 267 11.73 -5.03 -23.61
CA GLU A 267 11.72 -3.58 -23.42
C GLU A 267 10.41 -2.98 -23.92
N ARG A 268 9.93 -1.97 -23.21
CA ARG A 268 8.87 -1.06 -23.65
C ARG A 268 9.27 0.37 -23.31
N SER A 269 8.63 1.33 -23.97
CA SER A 269 8.81 2.75 -23.68
C SER A 269 7.51 3.29 -23.11
N TYR A 270 7.61 4.00 -21.99
CA TYR A 270 6.48 4.61 -21.32
C TYR A 270 6.53 6.15 -21.46
N PRO A 271 5.54 6.80 -22.08
CA PRO A 271 5.45 8.25 -22.07
C PRO A 271 4.97 8.72 -20.69
N SER A 272 5.86 9.39 -19.94
CA SER A 272 5.52 9.92 -18.61
C SER A 272 4.43 10.99 -18.71
N ARG A 273 3.64 11.16 -17.64
CA ARG A 273 2.56 12.15 -17.53
C ARG A 273 3.03 13.58 -17.74
N ASP A 274 4.30 13.89 -17.49
CA ASP A 274 4.86 15.20 -17.84
C ASP A 274 4.91 15.45 -19.36
N SER A 275 4.69 14.42 -20.18
CA SER A 275 4.71 14.44 -21.65
C SER A 275 6.02 14.95 -22.27
N VAL A 276 7.08 15.03 -21.48
CA VAL A 276 8.42 15.45 -21.90
C VAL A 276 9.35 14.25 -21.93
N ARG A 277 9.23 13.35 -20.95
CA ARG A 277 10.12 12.21 -20.78
C ARG A 277 9.47 10.92 -21.27
N THR A 278 10.26 10.10 -21.95
CA THR A 278 9.96 8.70 -22.22
C THR A 278 10.83 7.84 -21.32
N ILE A 279 10.20 7.03 -20.47
CA ILE A 279 10.87 6.16 -19.50
C ILE A 279 11.03 4.77 -20.13
N PRO A 280 12.26 4.25 -20.28
CA PRO A 280 12.47 2.86 -20.67
C PRO A 280 12.01 1.93 -19.55
N LEU A 281 11.12 0.99 -19.90
CA LEU A 281 10.69 -0.12 -19.05
C LEU A 281 11.38 -1.40 -19.52
N ARG A 282 12.05 -2.11 -18.61
CA ARG A 282 12.79 -3.34 -18.95
C ARG A 282 12.41 -4.49 -18.03
N LEU A 283 12.25 -5.67 -18.60
CA LEU A 283 12.11 -6.93 -17.85
C LEU A 283 13.26 -7.87 -18.24
N TYR A 284 14.08 -8.22 -17.25
CA TYR A 284 15.19 -9.15 -17.37
C TYR A 284 14.78 -10.51 -16.80
N LEU A 285 14.77 -11.52 -17.66
CA LEU A 285 14.35 -12.89 -17.36
C LEU A 285 15.19 -13.88 -18.14
N TRP A 286 15.30 -15.13 -17.67
CA TRP A 286 16.07 -16.13 -18.40
C TRP A 286 15.41 -16.46 -19.74
N GLN A 287 16.23 -16.81 -20.75
CA GLN A 287 15.72 -17.14 -22.07
C GLN A 287 14.70 -18.30 -22.04
N SER A 288 14.91 -19.30 -21.17
CA SER A 288 13.95 -20.38 -20.96
C SER A 288 12.61 -19.88 -20.41
N ASP A 289 12.62 -18.92 -19.48
CA ASP A 289 11.40 -18.32 -18.94
C ASP A 289 10.66 -17.51 -19.99
N LEU A 290 11.38 -16.78 -20.82
CA LEU A 290 10.78 -16.06 -21.93
C LEU A 290 10.08 -17.02 -22.92
N LEU A 291 10.68 -18.17 -23.19
CA LEU A 291 10.10 -19.19 -24.08
C LEU A 291 8.90 -19.92 -23.42
N SER A 292 8.95 -20.18 -22.11
CA SER A 292 7.90 -20.91 -21.40
C SER A 292 6.73 -20.03 -20.93
N TYR A 293 6.96 -18.75 -20.69
CA TYR A 293 6.01 -17.83 -20.06
C TYR A 293 5.90 -16.49 -20.80
N ALA A 294 6.03 -16.50 -22.14
CA ALA A 294 5.98 -15.31 -22.98
C ALA A 294 4.78 -14.41 -22.69
N ASP A 295 3.58 -14.98 -22.56
CA ASP A 295 2.35 -14.24 -22.27
C ASP A 295 2.38 -13.56 -20.89
N ASN A 296 2.96 -14.22 -19.88
CA ASN A 296 3.10 -13.62 -18.55
C ASN A 296 4.15 -12.50 -18.56
N ALA A 297 5.22 -12.64 -19.34
CA ALA A 297 6.25 -11.60 -19.47
C ALA A 297 5.69 -10.35 -20.17
N ALA A 298 4.91 -10.55 -21.24
CA ALA A 298 4.18 -9.47 -21.91
C ALA A 298 3.15 -8.80 -20.99
N TRP A 299 2.38 -9.61 -20.25
CA TRP A 299 1.42 -9.12 -19.26
C TRP A 299 2.10 -8.29 -18.16
N MET A 300 3.22 -8.75 -17.61
CA MET A 300 3.94 -8.06 -16.53
C MET A 300 4.39 -6.66 -16.96
N LEU A 301 4.95 -6.52 -18.18
CA LEU A 301 5.33 -5.22 -18.73
C LEU A 301 4.12 -4.32 -19.05
N ALA A 302 3.01 -4.89 -19.51
CA ALA A 302 1.79 -4.14 -19.76
C ALA A 302 1.19 -3.59 -18.47
N MET A 303 1.11 -4.42 -17.42
CA MET A 303 0.60 -4.01 -16.11
C MET A 303 1.53 -3.00 -15.44
N THR A 304 2.84 -3.16 -15.57
CA THR A 304 3.81 -2.17 -15.05
C THR A 304 3.55 -0.77 -15.63
N GLU A 305 3.28 -0.67 -16.94
CA GLU A 305 2.93 0.61 -17.57
C GLU A 305 1.63 1.20 -16.98
N GLU A 306 0.58 0.39 -16.83
CA GLU A 306 -0.69 0.86 -16.30
C GLU A 306 -0.61 1.23 -14.81
N MET A 307 0.16 0.50 -14.02
CA MET A 307 0.45 0.82 -12.63
C MET A 307 1.24 2.14 -12.53
N MET A 308 2.25 2.35 -13.40
CA MET A 308 3.00 3.60 -13.46
C MET A 308 2.06 4.78 -13.78
N ARG A 309 1.17 4.61 -14.76
CA ARG A 309 0.13 5.59 -15.10
C ARG A 309 -0.80 5.89 -13.93
N THR A 310 -1.22 4.87 -13.21
CA THR A 310 -2.10 5.00 -12.04
C THR A 310 -1.42 5.81 -10.93
N TYR A 311 -0.17 5.51 -10.62
CA TYR A 311 0.56 6.21 -9.56
C TYR A 311 0.92 7.64 -9.95
N GLU A 312 1.32 7.89 -11.20
CA GLU A 312 1.53 9.25 -11.69
C GLU A 312 0.26 10.11 -11.62
N GLN A 313 -0.95 9.53 -11.71
CA GLN A 313 -2.21 10.25 -11.55
C GLN A 313 -2.42 10.80 -10.13
N HIS A 314 -2.14 9.98 -9.12
CA HIS A 314 -2.34 10.31 -7.71
C HIS A 314 -1.19 11.09 -7.10
N TYR A 315 0.04 10.73 -7.48
CA TYR A 315 1.28 11.27 -6.97
C TYR A 315 1.81 12.32 -7.98
N ARG A 316 3.08 12.21 -8.36
CA ARG A 316 3.75 13.07 -9.35
C ARG A 316 4.32 12.22 -10.49
N PRO A 317 4.77 12.82 -11.61
CA PRO A 317 5.47 12.08 -12.66
C PRO A 317 6.60 11.20 -12.10
N TYR A 318 6.86 10.05 -12.74
CA TYR A 318 7.85 9.07 -12.31
C TYR A 318 9.22 9.76 -12.12
N PRO A 319 9.85 9.62 -10.93
CA PRO A 319 10.95 10.51 -10.55
C PRO A 319 12.32 10.12 -11.11
N PHE A 320 12.46 8.99 -11.81
CA PHE A 320 13.74 8.49 -12.29
C PHE A 320 13.80 8.35 -13.82
N GLY A 321 15.00 8.17 -14.37
CA GLY A 321 15.23 8.09 -15.81
C GLY A 321 14.87 6.75 -16.48
N SER A 322 14.74 5.67 -15.72
CA SER A 322 14.40 4.32 -16.21
C SER A 322 13.80 3.44 -15.12
N TYR A 323 13.06 2.41 -15.52
CA TYR A 323 12.56 1.38 -14.61
C TYR A 323 12.85 -0.02 -15.15
N GLY A 324 13.64 -0.79 -14.42
CA GLY A 324 13.96 -2.18 -14.70
C GLY A 324 13.33 -3.12 -13.68
N GLN A 325 13.00 -4.34 -14.13
CA GLN A 325 12.57 -5.45 -13.30
C GLN A 325 13.47 -6.66 -13.61
N ALA A 326 14.09 -7.26 -12.59
CA ALA A 326 14.93 -8.45 -12.75
C ALA A 326 14.36 -9.64 -11.97
N LEU A 327 14.20 -10.78 -12.66
CA LEU A 327 13.78 -12.01 -12.01
C LEU A 327 14.97 -12.73 -11.36
N LEU A 328 14.83 -13.01 -10.06
CA LEU A 328 15.82 -13.71 -9.26
C LEU A 328 15.27 -15.06 -8.79
N TYR A 329 16.14 -16.07 -8.79
CA TYR A 329 15.91 -17.37 -8.16
C TYR A 329 17.25 -18.10 -7.96
N PRO A 330 17.50 -18.71 -6.79
CA PRO A 330 16.76 -18.62 -5.53
C PRO A 330 16.73 -17.20 -4.99
N TYR A 331 15.62 -16.82 -4.39
CA TYR A 331 15.41 -15.51 -3.79
C TYR A 331 14.46 -15.66 -2.60
N PHE A 332 14.83 -15.15 -1.43
CA PHE A 332 14.06 -15.44 -0.21
C PHE A 332 12.89 -14.47 0.01
N MET A 333 12.95 -13.28 -0.61
CA MET A 333 11.89 -12.27 -0.55
C MET A 333 10.91 -12.48 -1.71
N GLY A 334 9.71 -11.89 -1.58
CA GLY A 334 8.78 -11.82 -2.70
C GLY A 334 9.34 -10.93 -3.81
N ALA A 335 9.83 -9.75 -3.41
CA ALA A 335 10.51 -8.79 -4.25
C ALA A 335 11.29 -7.77 -3.38
N MET A 336 11.96 -6.81 -4.00
CA MET A 336 12.66 -5.70 -3.34
C MET A 336 12.75 -4.51 -4.29
N GLU A 337 12.49 -3.32 -3.75
CA GLU A 337 12.24 -2.07 -4.47
C GLU A 337 13.49 -1.33 -4.97
N HIS A 338 14.61 -2.03 -5.19
CA HIS A 338 15.88 -1.39 -5.54
C HIS A 338 15.71 -0.30 -6.61
N GLN A 339 16.12 0.93 -6.30
CA GLN A 339 15.82 2.13 -7.09
C GLN A 339 16.19 1.95 -8.56
N THR A 340 15.24 2.17 -9.48
CA THR A 340 15.32 1.93 -10.94
C THR A 340 15.56 0.47 -11.42
N MET A 341 15.73 -0.51 -10.52
CA MET A 341 16.00 -1.90 -10.87
C MET A 341 15.35 -2.87 -9.86
N THR A 342 14.03 -2.87 -9.79
CA THR A 342 13.26 -3.75 -8.90
C THR A 342 13.63 -5.22 -9.13
N THR A 343 13.82 -5.97 -8.06
CA THR A 343 14.09 -7.42 -8.14
C THR A 343 12.87 -8.20 -7.68
N HIS A 344 12.42 -9.16 -8.47
CA HIS A 344 11.30 -10.03 -8.11
C HIS A 344 11.75 -11.47 -7.98
N HIS A 345 11.13 -12.22 -7.08
CA HIS A 345 11.17 -13.67 -7.15
C HIS A 345 10.63 -14.13 -8.51
N ARG A 346 11.24 -15.16 -9.11
CA ARG A 346 10.80 -15.74 -10.41
C ARG A 346 9.30 -16.08 -10.45
N ASN A 347 8.68 -16.41 -9.31
CA ASN A 347 7.24 -16.67 -9.21
C ASN A 347 6.37 -15.45 -9.52
N ALA A 348 6.87 -14.21 -9.42
CA ALA A 348 6.12 -13.04 -9.84
C ALA A 348 5.72 -13.13 -11.32
N LEU A 349 6.60 -13.70 -12.16
CA LEU A 349 6.31 -14.03 -13.56
C LEU A 349 5.39 -15.25 -13.66
N ILE A 350 5.74 -16.37 -13.03
CA ILE A 350 5.06 -17.65 -13.24
C ILE A 350 3.61 -17.62 -12.73
N GLN A 351 3.39 -16.99 -11.58
CA GLN A 351 2.10 -16.97 -10.88
C GLN A 351 1.39 -15.61 -10.98
N ARG A 352 1.95 -14.64 -11.71
CA ARG A 352 1.41 -13.28 -11.87
C ARG A 352 1.10 -12.61 -10.53
N TRP A 353 2.14 -12.35 -9.73
CA TRP A 353 2.00 -11.66 -8.44
C TRP A 353 1.74 -10.16 -8.62
N GLU A 354 0.58 -9.83 -9.20
CA GLU A 354 0.19 -8.48 -9.62
C GLU A 354 0.28 -7.43 -8.52
N THR A 355 -0.24 -7.73 -7.34
CA THR A 355 -0.22 -6.81 -6.20
C THR A 355 1.19 -6.58 -5.67
N VAL A 356 2.07 -7.59 -5.75
CA VAL A 356 3.49 -7.43 -5.41
C VAL A 356 4.16 -6.52 -6.43
N ILE A 357 3.94 -6.72 -7.74
CA ILE A 357 4.49 -5.84 -8.79
C ILE A 357 4.03 -4.39 -8.58
N ALA A 358 2.75 -4.19 -8.24
CA ALA A 358 2.20 -2.89 -7.89
C ALA A 358 2.86 -2.28 -6.64
N HIS A 359 3.06 -3.06 -5.57
CA HIS A 359 3.71 -2.65 -4.33
C HIS A 359 5.14 -2.17 -4.60
N GLU A 360 5.93 -2.97 -5.32
CA GLU A 360 7.32 -2.62 -5.61
C GLU A 360 7.47 -1.37 -6.48
N LEU A 361 6.61 -1.20 -7.49
CA LEU A 361 6.65 0.01 -8.32
C LEU A 361 6.26 1.26 -7.52
N ALA A 362 5.37 1.14 -6.54
CA ALA A 362 4.95 2.27 -5.71
C ALA A 362 6.09 2.82 -4.85
N HIS A 363 7.05 1.98 -4.47
CA HIS A 363 8.21 2.39 -3.70
C HIS A 363 9.09 3.44 -4.40
N HIS A 364 9.05 3.56 -5.74
CA HIS A 364 9.74 4.65 -6.44
C HIS A 364 9.30 6.05 -5.99
N TRP A 365 8.09 6.20 -5.44
CA TRP A 365 7.65 7.42 -4.76
C TRP A 365 7.82 7.32 -3.24
N LEU A 366 7.44 6.17 -2.65
CA LEU A 366 7.35 5.92 -1.21
C LEU A 366 8.40 4.89 -0.77
N GLY A 367 9.64 5.33 -0.57
CA GLY A 367 10.77 4.44 -0.30
C GLY A 367 12.03 4.95 -0.96
N ASP A 368 11.95 5.30 -2.24
CA ASP A 368 13.11 5.72 -3.03
C ASP A 368 13.20 7.24 -3.14
N LEU A 369 12.16 7.88 -3.69
CA LEU A 369 12.11 9.33 -3.79
C LEU A 369 12.08 9.97 -2.40
N VAL A 370 11.19 9.51 -1.52
CA VAL A 370 11.17 9.92 -0.11
C VAL A 370 11.29 8.67 0.75
N THR A 371 12.36 8.59 1.55
CA THR A 371 12.73 7.39 2.30
C THR A 371 12.49 7.60 3.79
N CYS A 372 12.24 6.54 4.55
CA CYS A 372 12.35 6.57 6.00
C CYS A 372 13.77 6.98 6.45
N ALA A 373 13.93 7.89 7.41
CA ALA A 373 15.25 8.26 7.94
C ALA A 373 15.86 7.16 8.82
N THR A 374 15.01 6.42 9.53
CA THR A 374 15.40 5.28 10.35
C THR A 374 14.46 4.10 10.12
N TRP A 375 14.88 2.90 10.52
CA TRP A 375 14.01 1.71 10.46
C TRP A 375 12.80 1.80 11.38
N ASN A 376 12.81 2.68 12.38
CA ASN A 376 11.63 2.97 13.21
C ASN A 376 10.53 3.67 12.39
N ASP A 377 10.90 4.33 11.30
CA ASP A 377 10.03 5.05 10.38
C ASP A 377 9.62 4.21 9.15
N LEU A 378 9.97 2.91 9.11
CA LEU A 378 9.78 2.03 7.95
C LEU A 378 8.34 2.00 7.43
N TRP A 379 7.36 2.19 8.31
CA TRP A 379 5.95 2.23 7.97
C TRP A 379 5.61 3.33 6.93
N LEU A 380 6.39 4.41 6.87
CA LEU A 380 6.22 5.46 5.86
C LEU A 380 6.37 4.87 4.45
N ASN A 381 7.38 4.01 4.27
CA ASN A 381 7.66 3.33 3.01
C ASN A 381 6.64 2.21 2.78
N GLU A 382 6.61 1.22 3.69
CA GLU A 382 5.87 -0.03 3.50
C GLU A 382 4.36 0.18 3.54
N GLY A 383 3.88 1.03 4.44
CA GLY A 383 2.47 1.42 4.48
C GLY A 383 2.05 2.17 3.22
N GLY A 384 2.94 3.02 2.69
CA GLY A 384 2.69 3.77 1.46
C GLY A 384 2.57 2.87 0.23
N ALA A 385 3.48 1.90 0.11
CA ALA A 385 3.45 0.91 -0.97
C ALA A 385 2.25 -0.04 -0.83
N THR A 386 1.95 -0.54 0.38
CA THR A 386 0.76 -1.37 0.64
C THR A 386 -0.53 -0.60 0.34
N TYR A 387 -0.60 0.70 0.67
CA TYR A 387 -1.74 1.53 0.30
C TYR A 387 -1.87 1.71 -1.22
N SER A 388 -0.75 1.75 -1.93
CA SER A 388 -0.74 1.84 -3.39
C SER A 388 -1.25 0.57 -4.07
N GLU A 389 -1.12 -0.61 -3.44
CA GLU A 389 -1.82 -1.83 -3.89
C GLU A 389 -3.34 -1.59 -3.99
N ARG A 390 -3.93 -0.90 -3.00
CA ARG A 390 -5.36 -0.56 -3.04
C ARG A 390 -5.68 0.36 -4.20
N LEU A 391 -4.88 1.40 -4.41
CA LEU A 391 -5.09 2.36 -5.51
C LEU A 391 -5.04 1.67 -6.86
N TRP A 392 -4.09 0.74 -7.04
CA TRP A 392 -4.00 -0.07 -8.24
C TRP A 392 -5.27 -0.91 -8.45
N LEU A 393 -5.70 -1.65 -7.42
CA LEU A 393 -6.90 -2.49 -7.52
C LEU A 393 -8.18 -1.66 -7.74
N GLU A 394 -8.24 -0.45 -7.18
CA GLU A 394 -9.34 0.49 -7.38
C GLU A 394 -9.40 0.95 -8.84
N TYR A 395 -8.26 1.25 -9.45
CA TYR A 395 -8.16 1.59 -10.88
C TYR A 395 -8.50 0.39 -11.78
N ALA A 396 -7.87 -0.77 -11.54
CA ALA A 396 -7.96 -1.92 -12.42
C ALA A 396 -9.29 -2.68 -12.32
N TYR A 397 -9.87 -2.74 -11.11
CA TYR A 397 -11.02 -3.61 -10.81
C TYR A 397 -12.17 -2.92 -10.07
N GLY A 398 -12.03 -1.62 -9.77
CA GLY A 398 -13.04 -0.82 -9.06
C GLY A 398 -12.94 -0.92 -7.53
N ASP A 399 -13.49 0.08 -6.85
CA ASP A 399 -13.41 0.25 -5.39
C ASP A 399 -13.94 -0.96 -4.62
N SER A 400 -15.00 -1.63 -5.08
CA SER A 400 -15.53 -2.82 -4.42
C SER A 400 -14.50 -3.95 -4.29
N VAL A 401 -13.65 -4.15 -5.30
CA VAL A 401 -12.61 -5.20 -5.27
C VAL A 401 -11.47 -4.75 -4.35
N ALA A 402 -11.03 -3.50 -4.49
CA ALA A 402 -10.00 -2.91 -3.66
C ALA A 402 -10.34 -2.96 -2.16
N ARG A 403 -11.58 -2.61 -1.80
CA ARG A 403 -12.12 -2.71 -0.43
C ARG A 403 -12.10 -4.13 0.11
N ARG A 404 -12.62 -5.10 -0.65
CA ARG A 404 -12.64 -6.51 -0.24
C ARG A 404 -11.22 -7.04 -0.02
N TYR A 405 -10.29 -6.68 -0.89
CA TYR A 405 -8.88 -7.05 -0.73
C TYR A 405 -8.28 -6.49 0.55
N PHE A 406 -8.46 -5.18 0.83
CA PHE A 406 -7.95 -4.54 2.04
C PHE A 406 -8.59 -5.09 3.33
N ALA A 407 -9.90 -5.31 3.33
CA ALA A 407 -10.61 -5.93 4.46
C ALA A 407 -10.15 -7.37 4.68
N ALA A 408 -9.95 -8.15 3.63
CA ALA A 408 -9.43 -9.51 3.75
C ALA A 408 -8.00 -9.53 4.34
N ARG A 409 -7.11 -8.62 3.93
CA ARG A 409 -5.77 -8.49 4.52
C ARG A 409 -5.83 -8.05 5.99
N ARG A 410 -6.71 -7.10 6.33
CA ARG A 410 -6.97 -6.71 7.73
C ARG A 410 -7.33 -7.94 8.58
N ASP A 411 -8.32 -8.69 8.14
CA ASP A 411 -8.87 -9.79 8.91
C ASP A 411 -7.87 -10.97 9.00
N ARG A 412 -7.15 -11.24 7.91
CA ARG A 412 -6.18 -12.35 7.83
C ARG A 412 -4.84 -12.06 8.48
N ASP A 413 -4.27 -10.87 8.25
CA ASP A 413 -2.87 -10.58 8.59
C ASP A 413 -2.72 -9.72 9.84
N TYR A 414 -3.73 -8.89 10.16
CA TYR A 414 -3.69 -8.02 11.33
C TYR A 414 -4.49 -8.61 12.51
N PHE A 415 -5.75 -9.00 12.33
CA PHE A 415 -6.59 -9.51 13.41
C PHE A 415 -6.31 -10.96 13.81
N ARG A 416 -5.90 -11.83 12.89
CA ARG A 416 -5.68 -13.27 13.13
C ARG A 416 -4.31 -13.65 13.70
N ALA A 417 -3.57 -12.72 14.29
CA ALA A 417 -2.36 -13.10 15.02
C ALA A 417 -2.75 -13.92 16.27
N ASP A 418 -2.63 -15.23 16.14
CA ASP A 418 -2.96 -16.24 17.14
C ASP A 418 -2.58 -15.83 18.57
N GLY A 419 -3.60 -15.63 19.41
CA GLY A 419 -3.71 -16.18 20.75
C GLY A 419 -2.67 -15.87 21.83
N ALA A 420 -1.62 -15.06 21.58
CA ALA A 420 -0.59 -14.83 22.60
C ALA A 420 0.09 -13.45 22.63
N ARG A 421 -0.04 -12.58 21.61
CA ARG A 421 0.58 -11.24 21.65
C ARG A 421 -0.26 -10.20 20.90
N SER A 422 -0.55 -9.09 21.57
CA SER A 422 -0.94 -7.84 20.93
C SER A 422 0.07 -7.50 19.82
N GLN A 423 -0.42 -7.16 18.63
CA GLN A 423 0.41 -6.62 17.55
C GLN A 423 1.24 -5.43 18.08
N PRO A 424 2.53 -5.29 17.72
CA PRO A 424 3.34 -4.16 18.15
C PRO A 424 2.77 -2.82 17.62
N PRO A 425 3.24 -1.68 18.12
CA PRO A 425 2.96 -0.41 17.46
C PRO A 425 3.57 -0.40 16.05
N VAL A 426 3.16 0.54 15.20
CA VAL A 426 3.69 0.66 13.84
C VAL A 426 5.08 1.30 13.86
N TYR A 427 5.32 2.20 14.82
CA TYR A 427 6.59 2.90 15.01
C TYR A 427 7.49 2.20 16.03
N ASN A 428 8.81 2.36 15.87
CA ASN A 428 9.86 1.83 16.78
C ASN A 428 9.80 0.30 16.95
N THR A 429 9.48 -0.42 15.87
CA THR A 429 9.60 -1.88 15.83
C THR A 429 11.01 -2.29 15.45
N SER A 430 11.51 -3.34 16.08
CA SER A 430 12.87 -3.83 15.86
C SER A 430 12.95 -5.35 15.86
N GLY A 431 14.10 -5.88 15.47
CA GLY A 431 14.33 -7.33 15.40
C GLY A 431 13.35 -8.03 14.48
N THR A 432 12.75 -9.12 14.94
CA THR A 432 11.78 -9.91 14.18
C THR A 432 10.47 -9.17 13.88
N ASN A 433 10.20 -8.04 14.56
CA ASN A 433 9.00 -7.24 14.34
C ASN A 433 9.19 -6.11 13.32
N LEU A 434 10.42 -5.87 12.83
CA LEU A 434 10.68 -4.78 11.89
C LEU A 434 9.81 -4.92 10.62
N PHE A 435 9.73 -6.13 10.06
CA PHE A 435 8.90 -6.46 8.89
C PHE A 435 7.65 -7.25 9.30
N ASN A 436 6.97 -6.83 10.37
CA ASN A 436 5.75 -7.48 10.83
C ASN A 436 4.60 -7.22 9.84
N THR A 437 4.08 -8.28 9.20
CA THR A 437 3.03 -8.20 8.17
C THR A 437 1.79 -7.45 8.66
N GLY A 438 1.35 -7.69 9.90
CA GLY A 438 0.14 -7.06 10.43
C GLY A 438 0.29 -5.55 10.66
N THR A 439 1.47 -5.09 11.06
CA THR A 439 1.69 -3.71 11.52
C THR A 439 2.44 -2.85 10.50
N THR A 440 3.64 -3.26 10.10
CA THR A 440 4.50 -2.54 9.16
C THR A 440 3.87 -2.40 7.78
N TYR A 441 3.06 -3.37 7.36
CA TYR A 441 2.38 -3.37 6.05
C TYR A 441 0.89 -3.07 6.20
N VAL A 442 0.13 -3.96 6.84
CA VAL A 442 -1.34 -3.87 6.82
C VAL A 442 -1.84 -2.66 7.62
N LYS A 443 -1.55 -2.55 8.92
CA LYS A 443 -1.96 -1.37 9.72
C LYS A 443 -1.40 -0.07 9.13
N ALA A 444 -0.16 -0.06 8.65
CA ALA A 444 0.44 1.09 7.98
C ALA A 444 -0.31 1.50 6.70
N GLY A 445 -0.70 0.57 5.83
CA GLY A 445 -1.54 0.85 4.66
C GLY A 445 -2.93 1.36 5.04
N TRP A 446 -3.51 0.84 6.13
CA TRP A 446 -4.75 1.35 6.69
C TRP A 446 -4.63 2.78 7.24
N ILE A 447 -3.47 3.18 7.78
CA ILE A 447 -3.22 4.56 8.21
C ILE A 447 -3.37 5.52 7.02
N TYR A 448 -2.74 5.23 5.89
CA TYR A 448 -2.90 6.02 4.66
C TYR A 448 -4.36 6.03 4.17
N HIS A 449 -5.04 4.88 4.20
CA HIS A 449 -6.45 4.81 3.82
C HIS A 449 -7.34 5.66 4.72
N MET A 450 -7.16 5.59 6.05
CA MET A 450 -7.92 6.38 7.01
C MET A 450 -7.61 7.88 6.88
N MET A 451 -6.38 8.26 6.50
CA MET A 451 -6.07 9.64 6.13
C MET A 451 -6.87 10.09 4.89
N ARG A 452 -6.97 9.26 3.84
CA ARG A 452 -7.83 9.56 2.68
C ARG A 452 -9.30 9.69 3.08
N THR A 453 -9.82 8.75 3.85
CA THR A 453 -11.22 8.79 4.33
C THR A 453 -11.50 10.03 5.14
N MET A 454 -10.59 10.43 6.04
CA MET A 454 -10.74 11.60 6.89
C MET A 454 -10.71 12.92 6.11
N LEU A 455 -9.89 13.01 5.06
CA LEU A 455 -9.63 14.25 4.33
C LEU A 455 -10.46 14.40 3.05
N GLY A 456 -10.95 13.29 2.50
CA GLY A 456 -11.45 13.18 1.14
C GLY A 456 -10.34 13.21 0.08
N ASP A 457 -10.66 12.67 -1.10
CA ASP A 457 -9.68 12.41 -2.18
C ASP A 457 -8.91 13.65 -2.62
N SER A 458 -9.60 14.77 -2.85
CA SER A 458 -8.96 16.00 -3.35
C SER A 458 -7.86 16.50 -2.41
N THR A 459 -8.18 16.61 -1.12
CA THR A 459 -7.25 17.07 -0.09
C THR A 459 -6.12 16.06 0.14
N PHE A 460 -6.45 14.76 0.22
CA PHE A 460 -5.46 13.71 0.48
C PHE A 460 -4.43 13.60 -0.66
N PHE A 461 -4.87 13.47 -1.91
CA PHE A 461 -3.93 13.38 -3.03
C PHE A 461 -3.21 14.73 -3.29
N GLY A 462 -3.84 15.87 -2.99
CA GLY A 462 -3.16 17.17 -2.98
C GLY A 462 -2.04 17.26 -1.94
N LEU A 463 -2.27 16.71 -0.75
CA LEU A 463 -1.28 16.60 0.32
C LEU A 463 -0.11 15.70 -0.09
N LEU A 464 -0.38 14.51 -0.65
CA LEU A 464 0.65 13.58 -1.12
C LEU A 464 1.51 14.18 -2.24
N ARG A 465 0.91 14.87 -3.22
CA ARG A 465 1.67 15.60 -4.25
C ARG A 465 2.61 16.63 -3.65
N SER A 466 2.09 17.45 -2.74
CA SER A 466 2.87 18.46 -2.03
C SER A 466 3.97 17.84 -1.16
N TYR A 467 3.73 16.65 -0.60
CA TYR A 467 4.72 15.88 0.17
C TYR A 467 5.88 15.45 -0.72
N PHE A 468 5.59 14.80 -1.87
CA PHE A 468 6.64 14.37 -2.79
C PHE A 468 7.42 15.54 -3.39
N ASP A 469 6.76 16.65 -3.72
CA ASP A 469 7.44 17.82 -4.27
C ASP A 469 8.34 18.50 -3.23
N ARG A 470 7.93 18.53 -1.95
CA ARG A 470 8.72 19.15 -0.87
C ARG A 470 9.92 18.31 -0.44
N PHE A 471 9.74 16.99 -0.38
CA PHE A 471 10.71 16.08 0.23
C PHE A 471 11.44 15.17 -0.76
N ALA A 472 11.31 15.44 -2.06
CA ALA A 472 12.02 14.72 -3.11
C ALA A 472 13.51 14.53 -2.77
N TYR A 473 13.96 13.27 -2.84
CA TYR A 473 15.31 12.80 -2.57
C TYR A 473 15.80 12.98 -1.12
N GLN A 474 14.88 13.19 -0.17
CA GLN A 474 15.20 13.28 1.25
C GLN A 474 14.82 11.98 1.98
N SER A 475 15.28 11.88 3.23
CA SER A 475 14.87 10.84 4.17
C SER A 475 14.24 11.49 5.41
N LEU A 476 13.06 11.01 5.81
CA LEU A 476 12.20 11.67 6.81
C LEU A 476 11.95 10.80 8.04
N GLU A 477 11.87 11.45 9.20
CA GLU A 477 11.31 10.85 10.39
C GLU A 477 9.77 11.00 10.37
N THR A 478 9.07 10.15 11.12
CA THR A 478 7.60 10.18 11.25
C THR A 478 7.12 11.56 11.71
N GLU A 479 7.84 12.23 12.59
CA GLU A 479 7.51 13.58 13.07
C GLU A 479 7.63 14.66 11.99
N ASP A 480 8.43 14.45 10.93
CA ASP A 480 8.42 15.35 9.77
C ASP A 480 7.08 15.30 9.03
N LEU A 481 6.52 14.09 8.84
CA LEU A 481 5.20 13.92 8.26
C LEU A 481 4.11 14.54 9.14
N VAL A 482 4.17 14.33 10.46
CA VAL A 482 3.23 14.94 11.42
C VAL A 482 3.22 16.46 11.27
N ARG A 483 4.39 17.11 11.32
CA ARG A 483 4.53 18.56 11.15
C ARG A 483 4.05 19.03 9.78
N PHE A 484 4.37 18.29 8.73
CA PHE A 484 3.95 18.61 7.37
C PHE A 484 2.42 18.59 7.24
N CYS A 485 1.76 17.55 7.75
CA CYS A 485 0.31 17.42 7.78
C CYS A 485 -0.35 18.57 8.56
N GLN A 486 0.17 18.91 9.75
CA GLN A 486 -0.31 20.06 10.55
C GLN A 486 -0.20 21.39 9.80
N GLN A 487 0.88 21.61 9.05
CA GLN A 487 1.09 22.83 8.28
C GLN A 487 0.17 22.92 7.06
N ARG A 488 -0.07 21.81 6.36
CA ARG A 488 -0.85 21.80 5.11
C ARG A 488 -2.35 21.64 5.31
N VAL A 489 -2.75 20.94 6.37
CA VAL A 489 -4.16 20.73 6.74
C VAL A 489 -4.29 21.00 8.24
N PRO A 490 -4.46 22.25 8.67
CA PRO A 490 -4.43 22.61 10.09
C PRO A 490 -5.67 22.16 10.88
N ALA A 491 -6.81 21.95 10.21
CA ALA A 491 -8.08 21.61 10.85
C ALA A 491 -8.73 20.34 10.24
N PRO A 492 -8.09 19.16 10.33
CA PRO A 492 -8.71 17.89 9.95
C PRO A 492 -9.83 17.51 10.95
N LEU A 493 -10.72 16.57 10.56
CA LEU A 493 -11.78 16.07 11.45
C LEU A 493 -11.22 15.45 12.75
N VAL A 494 -10.08 14.76 12.67
CA VAL A 494 -9.32 14.27 13.82
C VAL A 494 -7.99 15.02 13.87
N PRO A 495 -7.65 15.73 14.96
CA PRO A 495 -6.37 16.42 15.07
C PRO A 495 -5.19 15.50 14.78
N TRP A 496 -4.22 15.95 13.98
CA TRP A 496 -3.10 15.11 13.55
C TRP A 496 -2.37 14.44 14.71
N ARG A 497 -2.12 15.16 15.80
CA ARG A 497 -1.43 14.55 16.95
C ARG A 497 -2.22 13.38 17.51
N THR A 498 -3.53 13.53 17.70
CA THR A 498 -4.43 12.46 18.12
C THR A 498 -4.40 11.28 17.15
N PHE A 499 -4.47 11.55 15.84
CA PHE A 499 -4.44 10.53 14.81
C PHE A 499 -3.14 9.71 14.83
N PHE A 500 -1.98 10.36 14.87
CA PHE A 500 -0.69 9.67 14.90
C PHE A 500 -0.44 8.97 16.25
N ASP A 501 -0.84 9.57 17.38
CA ASP A 501 -0.76 8.94 18.71
C ASP A 501 -1.52 7.61 18.74
N GLN A 502 -2.75 7.58 18.23
CA GLN A 502 -3.58 6.37 18.31
C GLN A 502 -3.23 5.31 17.26
N TRP A 503 -2.79 5.72 16.06
CA TRP A 503 -2.58 4.77 14.97
C TRP A 503 -1.13 4.39 14.73
N VAL A 504 -0.18 5.30 14.93
CA VAL A 504 1.24 5.03 14.66
C VAL A 504 1.97 4.61 15.93
N TYR A 505 1.81 5.38 17.00
CA TYR A 505 2.56 5.18 18.25
C TYR A 505 1.90 4.17 19.21
N ALA A 506 0.58 4.07 19.24
CA ALA A 506 -0.14 3.12 20.09
C ALA A 506 -0.34 1.74 19.44
N VAL A 507 -0.41 0.72 20.30
CA VAL A 507 -0.84 -0.63 19.95
C VAL A 507 -2.36 -0.73 19.83
N GLY A 508 -2.83 -1.72 19.07
CA GLY A 508 -4.25 -2.06 19.00
C GLY A 508 -5.08 -1.22 18.02
N HIS A 509 -6.39 -1.36 18.17
CA HIS A 509 -7.48 -0.79 17.38
C HIS A 509 -8.77 -0.72 18.22
N PRO A 510 -9.78 0.07 17.84
CA PRO A 510 -11.08 0.07 18.51
C PRO A 510 -11.92 -1.18 18.18
N ILE A 511 -12.64 -1.67 19.18
CA ILE A 511 -13.71 -2.66 19.02
C ILE A 511 -15.04 -1.94 19.24
N LEU A 512 -15.86 -1.86 18.21
CA LEU A 512 -17.10 -1.09 18.21
C LEU A 512 -18.29 -1.99 18.52
N HIS A 513 -19.14 -1.51 19.42
CA HIS A 513 -20.43 -2.09 19.77
C HIS A 513 -21.53 -1.05 19.61
N ALA A 514 -22.71 -1.45 19.14
CA ALA A 514 -23.86 -0.56 19.08
C ALA A 514 -25.11 -1.21 19.66
N ASP A 515 -25.85 -0.42 20.42
CA ASP A 515 -27.15 -0.77 20.98
C ASP A 515 -28.20 0.24 20.51
N LEU A 516 -29.37 -0.27 20.09
CA LEU A 516 -30.53 0.59 19.89
C LEU A 516 -31.11 0.98 21.24
N LEU A 517 -31.32 2.29 21.45
CA LEU A 517 -31.97 2.80 22.66
C LEU A 517 -33.47 3.05 22.44
N SER A 518 -33.83 3.76 21.36
CA SER A 518 -35.23 3.98 20.98
C SER A 518 -35.39 4.32 19.50
N ILE A 519 -36.58 4.04 18.98
CA ILE A 519 -37.08 4.58 17.70
C ILE A 519 -38.42 5.23 18.00
N GLU A 520 -38.55 6.51 17.70
CA GLU A 520 -39.74 7.30 17.97
C GLU A 520 -40.23 7.92 16.66
N GLU A 521 -41.50 7.71 16.31
CA GLU A 521 -42.11 8.35 15.15
C GLU A 521 -42.28 9.86 15.40
N THR A 522 -42.02 10.65 14.37
CA THR A 522 -42.06 12.12 14.38
C THR A 522 -42.89 12.62 13.21
N ALA A 523 -43.22 13.91 13.20
CA ALA A 523 -43.94 14.53 12.08
C ALA A 523 -43.19 14.47 10.73
N ARG A 524 -41.89 14.16 10.72
CA ARG A 524 -41.01 14.19 9.53
C ARG A 524 -40.32 12.85 9.23
N GLY A 525 -40.62 11.80 9.98
CA GLY A 525 -39.92 10.52 9.91
C GLY A 525 -39.76 9.92 11.30
N TYR A 526 -38.54 9.50 11.66
CA TYR A 526 -38.25 8.81 12.91
C TYR A 526 -37.01 9.38 13.59
N HIS A 527 -37.09 9.59 14.92
CA HIS A 527 -35.92 9.79 15.77
C HIS A 527 -35.37 8.45 16.23
N VAL A 528 -34.14 8.16 15.83
CA VAL A 528 -33.44 6.91 16.11
C VAL A 528 -32.31 7.21 17.07
N ARG A 529 -32.41 6.68 18.29
CA ARG A 529 -31.40 6.86 19.34
C ARG A 529 -30.56 5.59 19.46
N VAL A 530 -29.26 5.72 19.24
CA VAL A 530 -28.31 4.60 19.27
C VAL A 530 -27.18 4.93 20.23
N ARG A 531 -26.81 3.96 21.08
CA ARG A 531 -25.56 3.99 21.85
C ARG A 531 -24.48 3.30 21.05
N ILE A 532 -23.35 3.96 20.86
CA ILE A 532 -22.15 3.40 20.22
C ILE A 532 -21.03 3.41 21.26
N ALA A 533 -20.44 2.26 21.54
CA ALA A 533 -19.41 2.06 22.55
C ALA A 533 -18.13 1.48 21.95
N GLN A 534 -16.99 1.92 22.47
CA GLN A 534 -15.69 1.28 22.25
C GLN A 534 -15.47 0.30 23.41
N VAL A 535 -15.29 -1.00 23.14
CA VAL A 535 -15.34 -2.06 24.17
C VAL A 535 -14.01 -2.78 24.40
N GLN A 536 -12.94 -2.39 23.71
CA GLN A 536 -11.61 -3.00 23.88
C GLN A 536 -11.01 -2.82 25.29
N ASP A 537 -10.22 -3.79 25.76
CA ASP A 537 -9.56 -3.75 27.07
C ASP A 537 -8.58 -2.56 27.18
N SER A 538 -8.86 -1.63 28.10
CA SER A 538 -8.06 -0.43 28.33
C SER A 538 -6.73 -0.68 29.05
N SER A 539 -6.51 -1.89 29.58
CA SER A 539 -5.21 -2.29 30.12
C SER A 539 -4.20 -2.63 29.01
N ALA A 540 -4.70 -3.05 27.85
CA ALA A 540 -3.87 -3.45 26.70
C ALA A 540 -3.84 -2.38 25.60
N PHE A 541 -4.95 -1.68 25.37
CA PHE A 541 -5.11 -0.69 24.29
C PHE A 541 -5.57 0.67 24.82
N LEU A 542 -5.57 1.67 23.93
CA LEU A 542 -6.15 2.96 24.27
C LEU A 542 -7.63 2.84 24.67
N PRO A 543 -8.06 3.53 25.74
CA PRO A 543 -9.45 3.48 26.18
C PRO A 543 -10.40 4.12 25.15
N VAL A 544 -9.93 5.11 24.40
CA VAL A 544 -10.72 5.86 23.42
C VAL A 544 -9.87 6.11 22.18
N TYR A 545 -10.38 5.73 21.02
CA TYR A 545 -9.90 6.17 19.71
C TYR A 545 -10.81 7.27 19.19
N VAL A 546 -10.24 8.32 18.59
CA VAL A 546 -11.01 9.38 17.95
C VAL A 546 -11.16 9.05 16.47
N VAL A 547 -12.38 8.74 16.02
CA VAL A 547 -12.62 8.25 14.65
C VAL A 547 -13.91 8.82 14.04
N PRO A 548 -13.89 9.25 12.76
CA PRO A 548 -15.09 9.63 12.03
C PRO A 548 -15.81 8.35 11.54
N LEU A 549 -16.75 7.84 12.33
CA LEU A 549 -17.50 6.63 12.04
C LEU A 549 -18.65 6.92 11.07
N GLN A 550 -18.67 6.25 9.92
CA GLN A 550 -19.85 6.23 9.05
C GLN A 550 -20.92 5.28 9.60
N LEU A 551 -22.16 5.73 9.57
CA LEU A 551 -23.35 4.97 9.92
C LEU A 551 -24.27 4.92 8.72
N ARG A 552 -24.80 3.73 8.43
CA ARG A 552 -25.81 3.54 7.39
C ARG A 552 -27.04 2.88 7.98
N LEU A 553 -28.18 3.56 7.87
CA LEU A 553 -29.48 3.01 8.21
C LEU A 553 -30.20 2.62 6.93
N ARG A 554 -30.79 1.42 6.89
CA ARG A 554 -31.52 0.95 5.70
C ARG A 554 -32.96 0.59 6.01
N GLU A 555 -33.80 0.81 5.02
CA GLU A 555 -35.14 0.22 4.93
C GLU A 555 -35.09 -1.06 4.07
N TYR A 556 -35.85 -2.10 4.43
CA TYR A 556 -35.91 -3.35 3.65
C TYR A 556 -36.63 -3.19 2.31
N TRP A 557 -37.68 -2.35 2.23
CA TRP A 557 -38.68 -2.44 1.16
C TRP A 557 -38.50 -1.40 0.05
N SER A 558 -38.23 -0.15 0.40
CA SER A 558 -38.00 0.93 -0.58
C SER A 558 -36.56 0.96 -1.12
N GLY A 559 -35.64 0.25 -0.46
CA GLY A 559 -34.20 0.40 -0.68
C GLY A 559 -33.63 1.72 -0.16
N GLY A 560 -34.41 2.49 0.62
CA GLY A 560 -33.96 3.73 1.25
C GLY A 560 -32.75 3.49 2.13
N ALA A 561 -31.73 4.34 1.97
CA ALA A 561 -30.53 4.37 2.80
C ALA A 561 -30.31 5.79 3.33
N TYR A 562 -29.93 5.88 4.60
CA TYR A 562 -29.55 7.13 5.25
C TYR A 562 -28.12 6.98 5.76
N ASP A 563 -27.21 7.75 5.16
CA ASP A 563 -25.79 7.75 5.49
C ASP A 563 -25.42 9.01 6.26
N THR A 564 -24.71 8.84 7.38
CA THR A 564 -24.23 9.95 8.21
C THR A 564 -22.88 9.61 8.83
N THR A 565 -22.10 10.63 9.19
CA THR A 565 -20.83 10.45 9.91
C THR A 565 -20.95 11.00 11.32
N VAL A 566 -20.44 10.24 12.29
CA VAL A 566 -20.35 10.62 13.70
C VAL A 566 -18.89 10.59 14.14
N LEU A 567 -18.40 11.68 14.71
CA LEU A 567 -17.05 11.72 15.29
C LEU A 567 -17.07 11.09 16.69
N LEU A 568 -16.69 9.82 16.78
CA LEU A 568 -16.48 9.16 18.06
C LEU A 568 -15.25 9.76 18.72
N SER A 569 -15.40 10.24 19.96
CA SER A 569 -14.34 10.91 20.74
C SER A 569 -14.38 10.59 22.24
N GLN A 570 -15.26 9.66 22.63
CA GLN A 570 -15.47 9.20 23.99
C GLN A 570 -15.62 7.68 23.97
N ARG A 571 -15.53 7.05 25.15
CA ARG A 571 -15.73 5.60 25.31
C ARG A 571 -17.13 5.17 24.85
N GLU A 572 -18.11 6.03 25.08
CA GLU A 572 -19.51 5.82 24.67
C GLU A 572 -20.08 7.11 24.10
N HIS A 573 -20.90 6.98 23.06
CA HIS A 573 -21.65 8.06 22.43
C HIS A 573 -23.11 7.66 22.33
N VAL A 574 -24.01 8.59 22.66
CA VAL A 574 -25.44 8.45 22.34
C VAL A 574 -25.75 9.41 21.21
N VAL A 575 -26.12 8.84 20.07
CA VAL A 575 -26.42 9.60 18.85
C VAL A 575 -27.92 9.57 18.61
N THR A 576 -28.51 10.72 18.29
CA THR A 576 -29.90 10.84 17.87
C THR A 576 -29.92 11.24 16.40
N LEU A 577 -30.55 10.41 15.56
CA LEU A 577 -30.64 10.61 14.12
C LEU A 577 -32.10 10.85 13.73
N GLU A 578 -32.37 11.81 12.84
CA GLU A 578 -33.68 12.01 12.23
C GLU A 578 -33.66 11.38 10.83
N VAL A 579 -34.44 10.32 10.63
CA VAL A 579 -34.44 9.51 9.40
C VAL A 579 -35.84 9.53 8.79
N PRO A 580 -36.00 9.76 7.47
CA PRO A 580 -37.32 9.95 6.85
C PRO A 580 -38.14 8.66 6.70
N PHE A 581 -37.59 7.51 7.10
CA PHE A 581 -38.19 6.19 7.00
C PHE A 581 -37.91 5.40 8.29
N LEU A 582 -38.71 4.35 8.55
CA LEU A 582 -38.48 3.44 9.68
C LEU A 582 -37.26 2.55 9.37
N PRO A 583 -36.10 2.76 10.01
CA PRO A 583 -34.92 1.97 9.68
C PRO A 583 -35.03 0.56 10.27
N ARG A 584 -34.56 -0.42 9.53
CA ARG A 584 -34.60 -1.84 9.92
C ARG A 584 -33.23 -2.37 10.33
N THR A 585 -32.17 -1.84 9.72
CA THR A 585 -30.79 -2.16 10.07
C THR A 585 -29.97 -0.90 10.31
N LEU A 586 -28.97 -1.01 11.17
CA LEU A 586 -27.85 -0.08 11.33
C LEU A 586 -26.55 -0.82 11.00
N GLU A 587 -25.81 -0.31 10.04
CA GLU A 587 -24.45 -0.76 9.70
C GLU A 587 -23.44 0.24 10.28
N LEU A 588 -22.45 -0.27 11.03
CA LEU A 588 -21.31 0.52 11.49
C LEU A 588 -20.17 0.39 10.48
N ASP A 589 -19.64 1.52 10.02
CA ASP A 589 -18.59 1.59 9.01
C ASP A 589 -18.90 0.68 7.81
N PRO A 590 -20.03 0.90 7.11
CA PRO A 590 -20.55 0.00 6.06
C PRO A 590 -19.57 -0.17 4.90
N ASP A 591 -18.64 0.77 4.75
CA ASP A 591 -17.67 0.77 3.68
C ASP A 591 -16.27 0.23 4.08
N ASP A 592 -16.15 -0.27 5.33
CA ASP A 592 -14.88 -0.72 5.93
C ASP A 592 -13.77 0.33 5.73
N ALA A 593 -14.07 1.57 6.10
CA ALA A 593 -13.15 2.69 5.95
C ALA A 593 -12.24 2.90 7.16
N ILE A 594 -12.50 2.19 8.26
CA ILE A 594 -11.74 2.27 9.53
C ILE A 594 -11.14 0.92 9.89
N LEU A 595 -9.91 0.93 10.38
CA LEU A 595 -9.28 -0.24 11.00
C LEU A 595 -9.92 -0.49 12.38
N CYS A 596 -11.05 -1.21 12.40
CA CYS A 596 -11.79 -1.54 13.62
C CYS A 596 -12.36 -2.97 13.57
N GLN A 597 -12.63 -3.54 14.75
CA GLN A 597 -13.50 -4.70 14.89
C GLN A 597 -14.91 -4.24 15.25
N LYS A 598 -15.91 -5.03 14.88
CA LYS A 598 -17.33 -4.78 15.15
C LYS A 598 -17.89 -6.03 15.82
N ASP A 599 -18.47 -5.91 17.01
CA ASP A 599 -19.06 -7.07 17.72
C ASP A 599 -20.27 -7.64 16.95
N SER A 600 -20.89 -6.81 16.11
CA SER A 600 -21.84 -7.21 15.07
C SER A 600 -21.67 -6.34 13.82
N SER A 601 -21.74 -6.93 12.63
CA SER A 601 -21.58 -6.20 11.36
C SER A 601 -22.79 -5.33 11.02
N ALA A 602 -23.96 -5.70 11.52
CA ALA A 602 -25.18 -4.89 11.45
C ALA A 602 -26.06 -5.20 12.66
N LEU A 603 -26.64 -4.14 13.24
CA LEU A 603 -27.66 -4.25 14.28
C LEU A 603 -29.04 -4.24 13.61
N VAL A 604 -29.86 -5.25 13.88
CA VAL A 604 -31.28 -5.26 13.51
C VAL A 604 -32.02 -4.35 14.49
N LEU A 605 -32.50 -3.21 13.99
CA LEU A 605 -33.10 -2.15 14.81
C LEU A 605 -34.58 -2.38 15.10
N SER A 606 -35.25 -3.13 14.25
CA SER A 606 -36.63 -3.52 14.50
C SER A 606 -36.80 -4.94 14.02
N VAL A 607 -36.95 -5.85 14.97
CA VAL A 607 -37.67 -7.08 14.75
C VAL A 607 -39.12 -6.69 14.99
N GLU A 608 -39.85 -6.28 13.95
CA GLU A 608 -41.25 -6.69 14.00
C GLU A 608 -41.16 -8.20 14.14
N ALA A 609 -41.69 -8.73 15.24
CA ALA A 609 -41.83 -10.15 15.37
C ALA A 609 -42.47 -10.62 14.06
N GLU A 610 -41.69 -11.30 13.21
CA GLU A 610 -42.23 -12.35 12.39
C GLU A 610 -42.78 -13.35 13.42
N THR A 611 -43.97 -13.05 13.95
CA THR A 611 -44.86 -14.07 14.41
C THR A 611 -44.91 -15.03 13.24
N SER A 612 -44.39 -16.24 13.46
CA SER A 612 -44.36 -17.34 12.49
C SER A 612 -45.52 -17.21 11.53
N PRO A 613 -45.30 -17.14 10.21
CA PRO A 613 -46.34 -16.74 9.29
C PRO A 613 -47.51 -17.70 9.47
N GLU A 614 -48.64 -17.19 9.96
CA GLU A 614 -49.90 -17.74 9.53
C GLU A 614 -49.93 -17.47 8.02
N GLU A 615 -49.61 -18.52 7.26
CA GLU A 615 -49.07 -18.41 5.92
C GLU A 615 -50.15 -17.96 4.93
N ILE A 616 -50.06 -16.72 4.42
CA ILE A 616 -50.88 -16.30 3.28
C ILE A 616 -50.38 -17.05 2.05
N ARG A 617 -51.17 -18.02 1.57
CA ARG A 617 -50.80 -18.84 0.41
C ARG A 617 -51.42 -18.28 -0.85
N VAL A 618 -50.63 -18.22 -1.92
CA VAL A 618 -51.11 -17.79 -3.24
C VAL A 618 -50.99 -18.93 -4.22
N PHE A 619 -52.09 -19.27 -4.88
CA PHE A 619 -52.13 -20.35 -5.86
C PHE A 619 -53.08 -20.02 -7.03
N PRO A 620 -52.71 -20.35 -8.29
CA PRO A 620 -51.40 -20.84 -8.70
C PRO A 620 -50.34 -19.72 -8.65
N HIS A 621 -49.10 -20.07 -8.29
CA HIS A 621 -47.96 -19.15 -8.35
C HIS A 621 -46.75 -19.89 -8.96
N PRO A 622 -46.31 -19.54 -10.19
CA PRO A 622 -46.83 -18.48 -11.07
C PRO A 622 -48.27 -18.75 -11.58
N CYS A 623 -49.02 -17.68 -11.87
CA CYS A 623 -50.40 -17.75 -12.38
C CYS A 623 -50.43 -17.47 -13.89
N MET A 624 -51.12 -18.31 -14.67
CA MET A 624 -51.34 -18.03 -16.09
C MET A 624 -52.45 -16.98 -16.25
N ARG A 625 -52.26 -16.02 -17.14
CA ARG A 625 -53.27 -15.00 -17.43
C ARG A 625 -54.59 -15.65 -17.85
N GLY A 626 -55.69 -15.22 -17.23
CA GLY A 626 -57.01 -15.82 -17.42
C GLY A 626 -57.38 -16.92 -16.41
N GLN A 627 -56.43 -17.38 -15.60
CA GLN A 627 -56.72 -18.24 -14.44
C GLN A 627 -57.01 -17.41 -13.18
N PRO A 628 -57.90 -17.85 -12.29
CA PRO A 628 -58.11 -17.18 -11.02
C PRO A 628 -56.87 -17.32 -10.13
N LEU A 629 -56.31 -16.18 -9.71
CA LEU A 629 -55.27 -16.12 -8.69
C LEU A 629 -55.94 -16.13 -7.32
N THR A 630 -55.74 -17.18 -6.54
CA THR A 630 -56.39 -17.36 -5.24
C THR A 630 -55.42 -17.01 -4.12
N VAL A 631 -55.84 -16.12 -3.24
CA VAL A 631 -55.15 -15.72 -2.01
C VAL A 631 -55.86 -16.36 -0.83
N TRP A 632 -55.21 -17.32 -0.19
CA TRP A 632 -55.67 -17.92 1.06
C TRP A 632 -55.21 -17.08 2.24
N LEU A 633 -56.15 -16.70 3.10
CA LEU A 633 -55.95 -15.89 4.28
C LEU A 633 -56.14 -16.76 5.52
N PRO A 634 -55.28 -16.62 6.54
CA PRO A 634 -55.48 -17.31 7.80
C PRO A 634 -56.82 -16.94 8.45
N PRO A 635 -57.44 -17.85 9.22
CA PRO A 635 -58.71 -17.60 9.91
C PRO A 635 -58.67 -16.39 10.87
N THR A 636 -57.48 -15.97 11.31
CA THR A 636 -57.30 -14.81 12.20
C THR A 636 -57.28 -13.46 11.46
N TRP A 637 -57.24 -13.46 10.12
CA TRP A 637 -57.18 -12.26 9.26
C TRP A 637 -58.56 -11.84 8.75
N ASN A 638 -59.51 -11.67 9.67
CA ASN A 638 -60.87 -11.21 9.34
C ASN A 638 -60.86 -9.76 8.82
N ALA A 639 -61.67 -9.48 7.79
CA ALA A 639 -61.80 -8.18 7.12
C ALA A 639 -60.47 -7.67 6.51
N ALA A 640 -59.77 -8.53 5.76
CA ALA A 640 -58.53 -8.20 5.09
C ALA A 640 -58.76 -7.41 3.78
N THR A 641 -57.94 -6.40 3.54
CA THR A 641 -57.81 -5.74 2.24
C THR A 641 -56.69 -6.39 1.44
N VAL A 642 -57.00 -6.88 0.25
CA VAL A 642 -56.04 -7.49 -0.68
C VAL A 642 -55.78 -6.51 -1.82
N ARG A 643 -54.51 -6.18 -2.08
CA ARG A 643 -54.06 -5.26 -3.13
C ARG A 643 -52.99 -5.92 -4.00
N LEU A 644 -53.02 -5.66 -5.30
CA LEU A 644 -51.90 -5.96 -6.20
C LEU A 644 -51.32 -4.65 -6.71
N TRP A 645 -50.00 -4.51 -6.63
CA TRP A 645 -49.24 -3.41 -7.15
C TRP A 645 -48.37 -3.88 -8.31
N THR A 646 -48.27 -3.10 -9.37
CA THR A 646 -47.28 -3.32 -10.43
C THR A 646 -45.86 -3.06 -9.90
N SER A 647 -44.83 -3.50 -10.63
CA SER A 647 -43.43 -3.28 -10.25
C SER A 647 -43.00 -1.81 -10.19
N ASP A 648 -43.70 -0.90 -10.88
CA ASP A 648 -43.54 0.55 -10.81
C ASP A 648 -44.40 1.22 -9.73
N GLY A 649 -45.08 0.45 -8.87
CA GLY A 649 -45.79 0.95 -7.69
C GLY A 649 -47.23 1.43 -7.95
N ARG A 650 -47.83 1.13 -9.11
CA ARG A 650 -49.23 1.48 -9.42
C ARG A 650 -50.17 0.40 -8.90
N LEU A 651 -51.30 0.81 -8.32
CA LEU A 651 -52.32 -0.13 -7.86
C LEU A 651 -53.05 -0.77 -9.06
N ALA A 652 -52.92 -2.09 -9.21
CA ALA A 652 -53.51 -2.86 -10.29
C ALA A 652 -54.86 -3.50 -9.90
N PHE A 653 -55.02 -3.88 -8.63
CA PHE A 653 -56.25 -4.48 -8.12
C PHE A 653 -56.39 -4.20 -6.62
N GLN A 654 -57.63 -4.07 -6.14
CA GLN A 654 -57.93 -4.01 -4.71
C GLN A 654 -59.29 -4.64 -4.43
N THR A 655 -59.38 -5.44 -3.37
CA THR A 655 -60.64 -5.93 -2.81
C THR A 655 -60.57 -6.03 -1.29
N THR A 656 -61.71 -6.12 -0.63
CA THR A 656 -61.80 -6.42 0.81
C THR A 656 -62.57 -7.72 0.98
N THR A 657 -62.08 -8.63 1.81
CA THR A 657 -62.71 -9.92 2.05
C THR A 657 -62.77 -10.21 3.56
N SER A 658 -63.86 -10.82 3.98
CA SER A 658 -64.00 -11.45 5.30
C SER A 658 -63.94 -12.97 5.23
N SER A 659 -63.62 -13.52 4.06
CA SER A 659 -63.45 -14.95 3.80
C SER A 659 -61.98 -15.33 3.86
N GLU A 660 -61.68 -16.58 4.24
CA GLU A 660 -60.35 -17.19 4.17
C GLU A 660 -59.81 -17.32 2.74
N LEU A 661 -60.63 -17.00 1.73
CA LEU A 661 -60.25 -17.02 0.32
C LEU A 661 -60.64 -15.70 -0.37
N SER A 662 -59.68 -15.12 -1.08
CA SER A 662 -59.91 -14.03 -2.04
C SER A 662 -59.46 -14.48 -3.43
N SER A 663 -60.32 -14.33 -4.43
CA SER A 663 -59.98 -14.66 -5.82
C SER A 663 -59.81 -13.38 -6.63
N ILE A 664 -58.76 -13.35 -7.44
CA ILE A 664 -58.39 -12.23 -8.30
C ILE A 664 -58.43 -12.70 -9.75
N GLU A 665 -59.26 -12.05 -10.58
CA GLU A 665 -59.35 -12.34 -12.00
C GLU A 665 -58.14 -11.79 -12.75
N SER A 666 -57.20 -12.68 -13.09
CA SER A 666 -55.94 -12.31 -13.74
C SER A 666 -56.09 -11.91 -15.22
N ALA A 667 -57.27 -12.10 -15.84
CA ALA A 667 -57.51 -11.74 -17.24
C ALA A 667 -57.26 -10.25 -17.53
N SER A 668 -57.57 -9.40 -16.54
CA SER A 668 -57.40 -7.95 -16.59
C SER A 668 -55.97 -7.47 -16.30
N LEU A 669 -55.10 -8.35 -15.81
CA LEU A 669 -53.72 -8.04 -15.46
C LEU A 669 -52.79 -8.27 -16.66
N ALA A 670 -51.82 -7.39 -16.86
CA ALA A 670 -50.75 -7.58 -17.84
C ALA A 670 -49.76 -8.66 -17.34
N PRO A 671 -49.14 -9.48 -18.21
CA PRO A 671 -48.07 -10.38 -17.79
C PRO A 671 -46.91 -9.61 -17.15
N GLY A 672 -46.39 -10.10 -16.02
CA GLY A 672 -45.34 -9.41 -15.28
C GLY A 672 -45.27 -9.77 -13.80
N LEU A 673 -44.36 -9.08 -13.10
CA LEU A 673 -44.17 -9.20 -11.67
C LEU A 673 -45.07 -8.18 -10.94
N TYR A 674 -45.84 -8.66 -9.98
CA TYR A 674 -46.69 -7.88 -9.09
C TYR A 674 -46.28 -8.05 -7.63
N MET A 675 -46.59 -7.06 -6.81
CA MET A 675 -46.55 -7.14 -5.35
C MET A 675 -47.96 -7.33 -4.83
N LEU A 676 -48.25 -8.50 -4.26
CA LEU A 676 -49.46 -8.73 -3.49
C LEU A 676 -49.25 -8.16 -2.09
N GLU A 677 -50.16 -7.31 -1.63
CA GLU A 677 -50.26 -6.84 -0.26
C GLU A 677 -51.59 -7.28 0.32
N VAL A 678 -51.56 -7.87 1.51
CA VAL A 678 -52.75 -8.15 2.32
C VAL A 678 -52.62 -7.37 3.62
N ALA A 679 -53.63 -6.59 3.97
CA ALA A 679 -53.67 -5.81 5.20
C ALA A 679 -54.92 -6.17 6.01
N ALA A 680 -54.76 -6.56 7.28
CA ALA A 680 -55.86 -6.82 8.21
C ALA A 680 -55.51 -6.27 9.60
N HIS A 681 -56.35 -5.39 10.16
CA HIS A 681 -56.08 -4.69 11.43
C HIS A 681 -54.70 -4.00 11.44
N GLN A 682 -53.79 -4.34 12.37
CA GLN A 682 -52.41 -3.84 12.46
C GLN A 682 -51.39 -4.76 11.76
N ARG A 683 -51.83 -5.72 10.94
CA ARG A 683 -50.98 -6.68 10.24
C ARG A 683 -50.96 -6.40 8.75
N ILE A 684 -49.78 -6.45 8.14
CA ILE A 684 -49.58 -6.35 6.69
C ILE A 684 -48.65 -7.48 6.25
N SER A 685 -49.02 -8.19 5.19
CA SER A 685 -48.18 -9.20 4.54
C SER A 685 -48.03 -8.86 3.07
N ARG A 686 -46.80 -9.00 2.56
CA ARG A 686 -46.46 -8.70 1.17
C ARG A 686 -45.70 -9.86 0.54
N GLN A 687 -46.11 -10.27 -0.66
CA GLN A 687 -45.43 -11.32 -1.42
C GLN A 687 -45.42 -11.04 -2.92
N ARG A 688 -44.42 -11.57 -3.62
CA ARG A 688 -44.29 -11.42 -5.07
C ARG A 688 -45.22 -12.39 -5.77
N VAL A 689 -45.94 -11.91 -6.80
CA VAL A 689 -46.79 -12.73 -7.66
C VAL A 689 -46.38 -12.53 -9.11
N ILE A 690 -46.24 -13.63 -9.87
CA ILE A 690 -45.89 -13.61 -11.28
C ILE A 690 -47.13 -14.00 -12.08
N ILE A 691 -47.54 -13.13 -13.00
CA ILE A 691 -48.56 -13.42 -14.02
C ILE A 691 -47.84 -13.73 -15.34
N LEU A 692 -48.00 -14.96 -15.84
CA LEU A 692 -47.45 -15.40 -17.12
C LEU A 692 -48.45 -15.14 -18.26
N PRO A 693 -47.97 -15.01 -19.52
CA PRO A 693 -48.80 -14.72 -20.70
C PRO A 693 -50.02 -15.60 -20.89
#